data_AF-A0A9D6ZH30-F1
#
_entry.id   AF-A0A9D6ZH30-F1
#
_cell.length_a   1.000
_cell.length_b   1.000
_cell.length_c   1.000
_cell.angle_alpha   90.00
_cell.angle_beta   90.00
_cell.angle_gamma   90.00
#
_symmetry.space_group_name_H-M   'P 1'
#
loop_
_entity.id
_entity.type
_entity.pdbx_description
1 polymer ?
#
loop_
_entity_poly.entity_id
_entity_poly.type
_entity_poly.pdbx_seq_one_letter_code
_entity_poly.pdbx_strand_id
1 'polypeptide(L)'
;MLKRTGRAFGGFVTVGLLLAAGCATSGGSTDAVGDAEPPDDAGDGAGDGGTACTRDRDCDDRISCTIDHCGDGTCVHEACTDCCPDGLSCYVGLGCGPAPTPCTTDGDCGDGVRCTLDRCSDGSFCEHLPQDGLCDDGEICLAALGCIPDPPDSCTSAAECFPDRFCLGSWYCDPEFGCQFEAPPDCADEAACTVDTCDDAAGGCVHTAPDEDGDAHIDAACGGDDCDDANEDVNPEMPELPCNGIDDDCDPATLETCCTPEPCSTSCGTTGVRECNPDGTPGACIPPDETCNGSDDDCDTVADGAFECVLAAAEACATSCGSAGSRVCQPGCTWSACAPPAESCSGSDDDCDDLTDEGFECVYGSSGACTTTCSSIGTHACSGACAWDTCIPPVEVCNGSDDDCDAALDEGFTCVAGTSRACTTGCGSTGSQPCEVGCTWGGCAPPVEMCSGIDDDCDGSTDEGFLCVMGSSGTCTTTCASTGSRTCIVGTGGCTWDTCVPPAETCNGVDDNCNAVADDGFACVRGASGSCTTSCGSTGGRVCGGDCTWGGCAAPAEICSGFDEDCDGATDEGFTCVLGSAGPCTTTCSSTGTQLCGGGCVWSGVCTPPAEVCNGVDDDCDAVADDGYACVRGSSGSCPTSCGTTGTRGCAIDCSWGVCVPPADTCNGADDDCDTVPDDGFFCVRGSTTPCTSLPSGGWTGGTATCANDCSGWVTTGCTSASFDPSGNYTVSPTATYTCAFGLVNINVTMFTFVDSGSSLSVSPAMNGCCVMTGASARSTRNINVTCTCPGGCNEIYTLTGSFDTDNHWTGTLTANYVGSCFGCALRTWSVSGTRM
;
A
#
# COMPACT_ATOMS: atom_id res chain seq x y z
N MET A 1 -10.41 8.12 -55.02
CA MET A 1 -11.33 8.56 -53.95
C MET A 1 -10.44 9.25 -52.93
N LEU A 2 -10.49 10.59 -52.82
CA LEU A 2 -11.38 11.35 -51.92
C LEU A 2 -11.26 10.86 -50.46
N LYS A 3 -10.68 11.60 -49.48
CA LYS A 3 -10.53 13.06 -49.20
C LYS A 3 -11.84 13.72 -48.73
N ARG A 4 -11.87 14.18 -47.46
CA ARG A 4 -12.32 15.52 -46.97
C ARG A 4 -12.46 15.56 -45.42
N THR A 5 -11.67 16.39 -44.72
CA THR A 5 -12.01 17.71 -44.07
C THR A 5 -12.96 17.65 -42.86
N GLY A 6 -12.77 18.38 -41.76
CA GLY A 6 -11.68 19.30 -41.34
C GLY A 6 -12.15 20.49 -40.47
N ARG A 7 -11.23 21.11 -39.71
CA ARG A 7 -11.26 22.46 -39.08
C ARG A 7 -12.40 22.87 -38.13
N ALA A 8 -12.00 23.51 -37.02
CA ALA A 8 -12.61 24.76 -36.53
C ALA A 8 -11.58 25.69 -35.83
N PHE A 9 -11.62 27.00 -36.15
CA PHE A 9 -11.23 28.09 -35.23
C PHE A 9 -12.43 28.34 -34.29
N GLY A 10 -12.36 28.94 -33.08
CA GLY A 10 -11.33 29.71 -32.37
C GLY A 10 -11.99 30.97 -31.73
N GLY A 11 -11.42 31.58 -30.68
CA GLY A 11 -11.70 33.00 -30.37
C GLY A 11 -11.95 33.46 -28.91
N PHE A 12 -11.63 34.75 -28.72
CA PHE A 12 -11.92 35.70 -27.61
C PHE A 12 -11.83 37.11 -28.26
N VAL A 13 -12.25 38.28 -27.72
CA VAL A 13 -12.65 38.75 -26.38
C VAL A 13 -14.00 39.54 -26.47
N THR A 14 -14.56 39.92 -25.33
CA THR A 14 -15.84 40.63 -25.07
C THR A 14 -16.02 42.07 -25.60
N VAL A 15 -17.28 42.55 -25.67
CA VAL A 15 -17.85 43.66 -24.85
C VAL A 15 -19.37 43.89 -25.14
N GLY A 16 -20.22 44.02 -24.10
CA GLY A 16 -21.19 45.15 -24.05
C GLY A 16 -22.73 44.98 -24.16
N LEU A 17 -23.37 44.55 -23.05
CA LEU A 17 -24.45 45.29 -22.33
C LEU A 17 -25.96 45.29 -22.77
N LEU A 18 -26.83 45.13 -21.73
CA LEU A 18 -28.26 45.50 -21.52
C LEU A 18 -29.43 44.48 -21.73
N LEU A 19 -30.09 44.23 -20.58
CA LEU A 19 -31.54 44.08 -20.31
C LEU A 19 -32.30 42.74 -20.43
N ALA A 20 -32.23 41.99 -19.32
CA ALA A 20 -33.34 41.79 -18.36
C ALA A 20 -34.41 40.66 -18.51
N ALA A 21 -34.43 39.86 -17.42
CA ALA A 21 -35.58 39.23 -16.73
C ALA A 21 -36.17 37.90 -17.26
N GLY A 22 -36.14 36.84 -16.42
CA GLY A 22 -37.00 35.66 -16.64
C GLY A 22 -36.66 34.29 -16.00
N CYS A 23 -36.34 34.23 -14.70
CA CYS A 23 -36.56 33.10 -13.75
C CYS A 23 -36.67 31.61 -14.23
N ALA A 24 -35.79 30.74 -13.68
CA ALA A 24 -36.03 29.32 -13.27
C ALA A 24 -36.39 28.24 -14.33
N THR A 25 -36.09 26.93 -14.22
CA THR A 25 -35.23 26.07 -13.34
C THR A 25 -35.12 24.66 -13.97
N SER A 26 -34.03 23.92 -13.67
CA SER A 26 -33.93 22.43 -13.52
C SER A 26 -34.29 21.44 -14.65
N GLY A 27 -33.38 20.47 -14.88
CA GLY A 27 -33.61 19.16 -15.53
C GLY A 27 -33.51 19.16 -17.07
N GLY A 28 -32.99 18.15 -17.75
CA GLY A 28 -32.52 16.82 -17.32
C GLY A 28 -33.18 15.69 -18.11
N SER A 29 -32.52 15.21 -19.19
CA SER A 29 -32.83 14.00 -19.99
C SER A 29 -31.62 13.81 -20.93
N THR A 30 -30.79 12.75 -20.85
CA THR A 30 -31.01 11.39 -21.39
C THR A 30 -31.62 11.36 -22.80
N ASP A 31 -30.84 10.84 -23.74
CA ASP A 31 -31.32 9.90 -24.76
C ASP A 31 -30.15 9.00 -25.21
N ALA A 32 -30.45 7.73 -25.45
CA ALA A 32 -29.50 6.72 -25.90
C ALA A 32 -30.01 6.11 -27.21
N VAL A 33 -29.08 5.71 -28.09
CA VAL A 33 -29.36 4.77 -29.19
C VAL A 33 -28.19 3.79 -29.23
N GLY A 34 -28.50 2.50 -29.22
CA GLY A 34 -27.53 1.43 -29.39
C GLY A 34 -27.91 0.53 -30.56
N ASP A 35 -26.96 -0.29 -30.98
CA ASP A 35 -27.15 -1.43 -31.88
C ASP A 35 -26.35 -2.63 -31.34
N ALA A 36 -26.88 -3.84 -31.46
CA ALA A 36 -26.26 -5.13 -31.10
C ALA A 36 -25.98 -5.94 -32.39
N GLU A 37 -25.19 -7.02 -32.50
CA GLU A 37 -24.66 -8.13 -31.67
C GLU A 37 -23.40 -8.72 -32.42
N PRO A 38 -22.84 -9.94 -32.18
CA PRO A 38 -22.68 -10.87 -31.02
C PRO A 38 -21.17 -11.26 -30.82
N PRO A 39 -20.78 -12.49 -30.38
CA PRO A 39 -20.61 -12.89 -28.99
C PRO A 39 -19.17 -13.27 -28.57
N ASP A 40 -18.93 -13.18 -27.26
CA ASP A 40 -17.86 -13.72 -26.40
C ASP A 40 -16.82 -14.72 -26.99
N ASP A 41 -15.54 -14.34 -26.97
CA ASP A 41 -14.43 -15.17 -26.45
C ASP A 41 -13.26 -14.27 -25.99
N ALA A 42 -12.37 -14.78 -25.11
CA ALA A 42 -11.52 -13.95 -24.23
C ALA A 42 -10.25 -13.31 -24.85
N GLY A 43 -9.80 -12.18 -24.27
CA GLY A 43 -8.47 -11.56 -24.49
C GLY A 43 -8.31 -10.16 -23.86
N ASP A 44 -7.19 -9.93 -23.17
CA ASP A 44 -6.86 -8.75 -22.36
C ASP A 44 -6.63 -7.41 -23.11
N GLY A 45 -6.63 -6.29 -22.38
CA GLY A 45 -6.17 -4.95 -22.84
C GLY A 45 -7.29 -3.89 -22.91
N ALA A 46 -7.62 -3.19 -21.81
CA ALA A 46 -6.97 -1.97 -21.29
C ALA A 46 -7.46 -0.67 -21.97
N GLY A 47 -8.08 0.20 -21.16
CA GLY A 47 -8.65 1.48 -21.57
C GLY A 47 -9.31 2.20 -20.39
N ASP A 48 -8.50 2.97 -19.68
CA ASP A 48 -8.81 3.96 -18.62
C ASP A 48 -10.17 3.90 -17.90
N GLY A 49 -10.10 3.50 -16.63
CA GLY A 49 -11.18 3.49 -15.65
C GLY A 49 -10.60 2.93 -14.35
N GLY A 50 -10.34 3.81 -13.38
CA GLY A 50 -9.38 3.59 -12.31
C GLY A 50 -9.54 2.27 -11.54
N THR A 51 -8.40 1.73 -11.09
CA THR A 51 -8.31 0.47 -10.35
C THR A 51 -9.29 0.47 -9.18
N ALA A 52 -10.02 -0.63 -9.02
CA ALA A 52 -11.06 -0.73 -8.00
C ALA A 52 -10.43 -0.95 -6.61
N CYS A 53 -10.23 0.12 -5.84
CA CYS A 53 -9.72 0.03 -4.47
C CYS A 53 -10.83 -0.06 -3.39
N THR A 54 -10.49 -0.57 -2.21
CA THR A 54 -11.42 -0.68 -1.06
C THR A 54 -11.01 0.15 0.15
N ARG A 55 -9.74 0.57 0.19
CA ARG A 55 -9.08 1.42 1.18
C ARG A 55 -7.97 2.19 0.46
N ASP A 56 -7.52 3.31 1.02
CA ASP A 56 -6.51 4.20 0.44
C ASP A 56 -5.21 3.46 0.08
N ARG A 57 -4.76 2.52 0.92
CA ARG A 57 -3.62 1.63 0.68
C ARG A 57 -3.84 0.52 -0.37
N ASP A 58 -4.99 0.48 -1.03
CA ASP A 58 -5.18 -0.30 -2.26
C ASP A 58 -5.09 0.61 -3.51
N CYS A 59 -4.90 1.92 -3.32
CA CYS A 59 -4.76 2.97 -4.33
C CYS A 59 -3.36 3.65 -4.29
N ASP A 60 -2.39 3.07 -3.59
CA ASP A 60 -1.01 3.57 -3.40
C ASP A 60 -0.24 3.57 -4.73
N ASP A 61 0.21 4.73 -5.23
CA ASP A 61 1.05 4.84 -6.44
C ASP A 61 2.57 4.83 -6.16
N ARG A 62 2.94 4.69 -4.89
CA ARG A 62 4.31 4.62 -4.36
C ARG A 62 5.14 5.89 -4.52
N ILE A 63 4.48 7.02 -4.77
CA ILE A 63 5.12 8.33 -4.93
C ILE A 63 4.92 9.17 -3.66
N SER A 64 6.01 9.60 -3.02
CA SER A 64 5.97 10.34 -1.75
C SER A 64 5.16 11.64 -1.72
N CYS A 65 4.91 12.25 -2.88
CA CYS A 65 4.31 13.57 -3.01
C CYS A 65 2.84 13.55 -3.47
N THR A 66 2.31 12.38 -3.81
CA THR A 66 0.89 12.18 -4.14
C THR A 66 0.09 11.91 -2.87
N ILE A 67 -1.21 12.21 -2.94
CA ILE A 67 -2.19 11.88 -1.91
C ILE A 67 -3.12 10.84 -2.52
N ASP A 68 -2.90 9.59 -2.13
CA ASP A 68 -3.66 8.44 -2.62
C ASP A 68 -4.93 8.23 -1.80
N HIS A 69 -6.08 8.19 -2.49
CA HIS A 69 -7.37 8.05 -1.83
C HIS A 69 -8.36 7.15 -2.60
N CYS A 70 -9.09 6.34 -1.84
CA CYS A 70 -10.16 5.47 -2.32
C CYS A 70 -11.50 6.22 -2.41
N GLY A 71 -11.69 6.99 -3.49
CA GLY A 71 -12.92 7.72 -3.76
C GLY A 71 -13.97 6.88 -4.50
N ASP A 72 -15.13 6.62 -3.88
CA ASP A 72 -16.27 5.89 -4.48
C ASP A 72 -15.91 4.54 -5.14
N GLY A 73 -14.86 3.88 -4.65
CA GLY A 73 -14.35 2.60 -5.17
C GLY A 73 -13.38 2.72 -6.35
N THR A 74 -12.85 3.92 -6.61
CA THR A 74 -11.86 4.22 -7.66
C THR A 74 -10.61 4.82 -7.03
N CYS A 75 -9.41 4.49 -7.52
CA CYS A 75 -8.18 5.19 -7.14
C CYS A 75 -8.23 6.67 -7.57
N VAL A 76 -7.79 7.56 -6.69
CA VAL A 76 -7.53 8.98 -6.99
C VAL A 76 -6.16 9.34 -6.40
N HIS A 77 -5.31 9.94 -7.23
CA HIS A 77 -3.94 10.35 -6.89
C HIS A 77 -3.82 11.88 -7.06
N GLU A 78 -3.79 12.65 -5.97
CA GLU A 78 -3.71 14.12 -6.03
C GLU A 78 -2.31 14.64 -5.70
N ALA A 79 -1.72 15.49 -6.55
CA ALA A 79 -0.41 16.09 -6.30
C ALA A 79 -0.43 17.07 -5.11
N CYS A 80 0.37 16.79 -4.07
CA CYS A 80 0.49 17.65 -2.91
C CYS A 80 1.40 18.87 -3.17
N THR A 81 0.86 20.08 -2.95
CA THR A 81 1.58 21.34 -3.22
C THR A 81 2.77 21.62 -2.28
N ASP A 82 2.71 21.13 -1.04
CA ASP A 82 3.70 21.41 0.01
C ASP A 82 4.53 20.15 0.40
N CYS A 83 4.39 19.03 -0.31
CA CYS A 83 5.09 17.78 0.01
C CYS A 83 6.47 17.66 -0.66
N CYS A 84 6.80 18.55 -1.59
CA CYS A 84 8.12 18.62 -2.22
C CYS A 84 9.03 19.67 -1.54
N PRO A 85 10.37 19.47 -1.57
CA PRO A 85 11.34 20.48 -1.13
C PRO A 85 11.20 21.82 -1.88
N ASP A 86 11.63 22.91 -1.22
CA ASP A 86 11.57 24.29 -1.75
C ASP A 86 12.15 24.40 -3.18
N GLY A 87 11.27 24.59 -4.17
CA GLY A 87 11.63 24.79 -5.58
C GLY A 87 11.21 23.67 -6.53
N LEU A 88 10.81 22.51 -6.00
CA LEU A 88 10.29 21.38 -6.77
C LEU A 88 8.75 21.34 -6.74
N SER A 89 8.14 20.78 -7.76
CA SER A 89 6.69 20.52 -7.83
C SER A 89 6.42 19.02 -7.88
N CYS A 90 5.31 18.58 -7.32
CA CYS A 90 4.90 17.18 -7.41
C CYS A 90 4.24 16.87 -8.75
N TYR A 91 4.73 15.83 -9.42
CA TYR A 91 4.15 15.28 -10.65
C TYR A 91 3.67 13.86 -10.38
N VAL A 92 2.36 13.65 -10.57
CA VAL A 92 1.75 12.31 -10.49
C VAL A 92 2.43 11.40 -11.51
N GLY A 93 2.91 10.23 -11.06
CA GLY A 93 3.72 9.30 -11.87
C GLY A 93 5.25 9.51 -11.82
N LEU A 94 5.75 10.68 -11.41
CA LEU A 94 7.17 11.06 -11.50
C LEU A 94 7.82 11.46 -10.16
N GLY A 95 7.05 11.96 -9.18
CA GLY A 95 7.57 12.48 -7.92
C GLY A 95 7.90 13.97 -7.94
N CYS A 96 8.79 14.40 -7.04
CA CYS A 96 9.20 15.80 -6.92
C CYS A 96 10.25 16.18 -7.97
N GLY A 97 9.94 17.11 -8.86
CA GLY A 97 10.81 17.50 -9.97
C GLY A 97 10.76 18.99 -10.36
N PRO A 98 11.58 19.41 -11.34
CA PRO A 98 11.57 20.76 -11.93
C PRO A 98 10.32 20.99 -12.82
N ALA A 99 10.13 22.21 -13.32
CA ALA A 99 8.99 22.59 -14.19
C ALA A 99 8.92 21.74 -15.48
N PRO A 100 7.72 21.40 -16.01
CA PRO A 100 7.60 20.46 -17.12
C PRO A 100 8.09 21.06 -18.44
N THR A 101 8.72 20.23 -19.26
CA THR A 101 9.22 20.59 -20.59
C THR A 101 8.06 20.88 -21.55
N PRO A 102 8.06 22.02 -22.25
CA PRO A 102 7.06 22.31 -23.28
C PRO A 102 7.34 21.52 -24.56
N CYS A 103 6.30 20.97 -25.18
CA CYS A 103 6.37 20.09 -26.33
C CYS A 103 5.42 20.53 -27.45
N THR A 104 5.61 19.97 -28.65
CA THR A 104 4.70 20.12 -29.80
C THR A 104 4.28 18.80 -30.41
N THR A 105 5.06 17.72 -30.21
CA THR A 105 4.77 16.35 -30.63
C THR A 105 5.15 15.36 -29.52
N ASP A 106 4.57 14.16 -29.53
CA ASP A 106 4.94 13.08 -28.59
C ASP A 106 6.43 12.69 -28.71
N GLY A 107 7.03 12.86 -29.89
CA GLY A 107 8.47 12.63 -30.10
C GLY A 107 9.37 13.67 -29.44
N ASP A 108 8.83 14.84 -29.07
CA ASP A 108 9.56 15.85 -28.30
C ASP A 108 9.62 15.49 -26.80
N CYS A 109 8.86 14.47 -26.37
CA CYS A 109 8.71 14.05 -24.98
C CYS A 109 9.45 12.74 -24.64
N GLY A 110 10.28 12.21 -25.53
CA GLY A 110 11.06 11.00 -25.23
C GLY A 110 12.03 11.21 -24.06
N ASP A 111 11.77 10.62 -22.90
CA ASP A 111 12.65 10.69 -21.72
C ASP A 111 13.76 9.62 -21.73
N GLY A 112 13.70 8.68 -22.68
CA GLY A 112 14.62 7.54 -22.79
C GLY A 112 14.29 6.37 -21.85
N VAL A 113 13.22 6.47 -21.07
CA VAL A 113 12.78 5.48 -20.11
C VAL A 113 11.90 4.43 -20.81
N ARG A 114 12.43 3.23 -21.00
CA ARG A 114 11.79 2.14 -21.78
C ARG A 114 10.35 1.72 -21.38
N CYS A 115 9.84 2.17 -20.24
CA CYS A 115 8.55 1.77 -19.68
C CYS A 115 7.56 2.92 -19.47
N THR A 116 7.94 4.16 -19.78
CA THR A 116 7.00 5.28 -19.84
C THR A 116 6.29 5.28 -21.20
N LEU A 117 5.06 5.79 -21.19
CA LEU A 117 4.38 6.24 -22.40
C LEU A 117 4.43 7.77 -22.42
N ASP A 118 5.40 8.27 -23.17
CA ASP A 118 5.60 9.70 -23.41
C ASP A 118 4.51 10.25 -24.33
N ARG A 119 3.79 11.27 -23.89
CA ARG A 119 2.86 12.03 -24.74
C ARG A 119 2.89 13.52 -24.48
N CYS A 120 2.69 14.29 -25.55
CA CYS A 120 2.57 15.73 -25.48
C CYS A 120 1.12 16.12 -25.17
N SER A 121 0.84 16.38 -23.89
CA SER A 121 -0.51 16.70 -23.40
C SER A 121 -0.89 18.15 -23.70
N ASP A 122 -2.11 18.33 -24.21
CA ASP A 122 -2.67 19.59 -24.73
C ASP A 122 -1.71 20.40 -25.65
N GLY A 123 -0.74 19.72 -26.30
CA GLY A 123 0.28 20.37 -27.13
C GLY A 123 1.11 21.42 -26.39
N SER A 124 1.29 21.24 -25.08
CA SER A 124 1.80 22.28 -24.17
C SER A 124 2.80 21.79 -23.12
N PHE A 125 2.73 20.51 -22.71
CA PHE A 125 3.64 19.92 -21.71
C PHE A 125 3.76 18.40 -21.90
N CYS A 126 4.93 17.85 -21.60
CA CYS A 126 5.13 16.40 -21.62
C CYS A 126 4.48 15.72 -20.41
N GLU A 127 3.81 14.59 -20.66
CA GLU A 127 3.39 13.62 -19.64
C GLU A 127 4.12 12.29 -19.92
N HIS A 128 4.78 11.76 -18.88
CA HIS A 128 5.54 10.51 -18.92
C HIS A 128 4.80 9.48 -18.04
N LEU A 129 3.88 8.70 -18.62
CA LEU A 129 3.04 7.80 -17.82
C LEU A 129 3.71 6.43 -17.65
N PRO A 130 4.00 5.98 -16.41
CA PRO A 130 4.62 4.68 -16.20
C PRO A 130 3.68 3.53 -16.62
N GLN A 131 4.25 2.48 -17.21
CA GLN A 131 3.54 1.25 -17.57
C GLN A 131 4.33 0.02 -17.11
N ASP A 132 3.93 -0.58 -15.99
CA ASP A 132 4.55 -1.80 -15.44
C ASP A 132 4.59 -2.95 -16.46
N GLY A 133 3.57 -3.04 -17.33
CA GLY A 133 3.50 -4.04 -18.41
C GLY A 133 4.57 -3.90 -19.50
N LEU A 134 5.44 -2.90 -19.44
CA LEU A 134 6.62 -2.75 -20.29
C LEU A 134 7.92 -3.22 -19.60
N CYS A 135 7.85 -3.67 -18.35
CA CYS A 135 8.96 -4.24 -17.58
C CYS A 135 8.92 -5.77 -17.52
N ASP A 136 10.01 -6.40 -17.04
CA ASP A 136 10.07 -7.86 -16.92
C ASP A 136 9.28 -8.37 -15.69
N ASP A 137 8.91 -9.67 -15.67
CA ASP A 137 8.12 -10.28 -14.59
C ASP A 137 8.73 -10.04 -13.19
N GLY A 138 8.08 -9.22 -12.36
CA GLY A 138 8.54 -8.85 -11.01
C GLY A 138 9.22 -7.48 -10.90
N GLU A 139 9.19 -6.69 -11.97
CA GLU A 139 9.55 -5.28 -11.99
C GLU A 139 8.31 -4.39 -12.12
N ILE A 140 8.42 -3.14 -11.66
CA ILE A 140 7.47 -2.05 -11.84
C ILE A 140 8.14 -0.90 -12.59
N CYS A 141 7.35 -0.03 -13.21
CA CYS A 141 7.86 1.16 -13.87
C CYS A 141 7.77 2.39 -12.95
N LEU A 142 8.91 2.99 -12.62
CA LEU A 142 8.95 4.35 -12.09
C LEU A 142 9.32 5.30 -13.22
N ALA A 143 8.51 6.32 -13.52
CA ALA A 143 8.82 7.21 -14.65
C ALA A 143 10.15 7.96 -14.50
N ALA A 144 10.64 8.17 -13.27
CA ALA A 144 11.93 8.78 -13.00
C ALA A 144 13.15 7.83 -13.11
N LEU A 145 12.96 6.50 -13.11
CA LEU A 145 14.04 5.50 -12.99
C LEU A 145 13.98 4.34 -14.01
N GLY A 146 12.83 4.16 -14.66
CA GLY A 146 12.51 3.01 -15.49
C GLY A 146 12.09 1.77 -14.70
N CYS A 147 12.35 0.61 -15.31
CA CYS A 147 12.02 -0.68 -14.72
C CYS A 147 12.91 -0.97 -13.52
N ILE A 148 12.31 -1.09 -12.35
CA ILE A 148 12.97 -1.47 -11.11
C ILE A 148 12.26 -2.70 -10.52
N PRO A 149 12.95 -3.59 -9.77
CA PRO A 149 12.28 -4.69 -9.08
C PRO A 149 11.20 -4.16 -8.12
N ASP A 150 10.11 -4.89 -7.95
CA ASP A 150 8.98 -4.47 -7.10
C ASP A 150 9.44 -4.25 -5.63
N PRO A 151 9.31 -3.04 -5.06
CA PRO A 151 9.73 -2.76 -3.68
C PRO A 151 8.85 -3.49 -2.66
N PRO A 152 9.39 -3.82 -1.46
CA PRO A 152 8.62 -4.55 -0.47
C PRO A 152 7.47 -3.70 0.10
N ASP A 153 6.25 -4.25 0.06
CA ASP A 153 5.00 -3.68 0.62
C ASP A 153 5.03 -3.41 2.14
N SER A 154 6.15 -3.68 2.82
CA SER A 154 6.35 -3.38 4.22
C SER A 154 7.84 -3.24 4.53
N CYS A 155 8.18 -2.21 5.30
CA CYS A 155 9.52 -1.92 5.77
C CYS A 155 9.46 -1.46 7.23
N THR A 156 10.62 -1.40 7.88
CA THR A 156 10.80 -0.84 9.23
C THR A 156 11.87 0.25 9.29
N SER A 157 12.62 0.44 8.19
CA SER A 157 13.51 1.58 7.98
C SER A 157 13.75 1.81 6.49
N ALA A 158 14.15 3.03 6.12
CA ALA A 158 14.52 3.38 4.74
C ALA A 158 15.64 2.50 4.14
N ALA A 159 16.49 1.90 4.99
CA ALA A 159 17.55 0.98 4.55
C ALA A 159 17.06 -0.45 4.21
N GLU A 160 15.77 -0.73 4.42
CA GLU A 160 15.10 -1.95 3.92
C GLU A 160 14.43 -1.70 2.55
N CYS A 161 14.28 -0.44 2.15
CA CYS A 161 14.02 -0.01 0.78
C CYS A 161 15.34 0.01 0.00
N PHE A 162 15.29 -0.16 -1.32
CA PHE A 162 16.42 -0.51 -2.20
C PHE A 162 17.77 0.16 -1.83
N PRO A 163 18.68 -0.53 -1.12
CA PRO A 163 19.84 0.11 -0.51
C PRO A 163 21.13 0.08 -1.36
N ASP A 164 21.09 -0.54 -2.55
CA ASP A 164 22.30 -1.04 -3.24
C ASP A 164 22.76 -0.19 -4.45
N ARG A 165 22.04 0.89 -4.81
CA ARG A 165 22.36 1.77 -5.95
C ARG A 165 22.07 3.23 -5.62
N PHE A 166 23.06 4.10 -5.83
CA PHE A 166 22.97 5.53 -5.49
C PHE A 166 22.06 6.27 -6.47
N CYS A 167 22.02 5.84 -7.73
CA CYS A 167 21.26 6.52 -8.78
C CYS A 167 19.76 6.19 -8.79
N LEU A 168 19.31 5.28 -7.93
CA LEU A 168 17.88 5.01 -7.72
C LEU A 168 17.21 6.00 -6.73
N GLY A 169 17.89 7.08 -6.37
CA GLY A 169 17.32 8.17 -5.57
C GLY A 169 17.18 7.90 -4.08
N SER A 170 16.54 8.82 -3.37
CA SER A 170 16.17 8.64 -1.97
C SER A 170 14.84 7.92 -1.83
N TRP A 171 14.80 6.99 -0.88
CA TRP A 171 13.62 6.21 -0.51
C TRP A 171 13.37 6.40 0.97
N TYR A 172 12.10 6.56 1.35
CA TYR A 172 11.69 6.51 2.75
C TYR A 172 10.80 5.32 3.01
N CYS A 173 10.71 4.95 4.29
CA CYS A 173 9.86 3.86 4.73
C CYS A 173 8.63 4.43 5.42
N ASP A 174 7.46 4.27 4.79
CA ASP A 174 6.18 4.61 5.37
C ASP A 174 5.59 3.42 6.18
N PRO A 175 5.07 3.64 7.40
CA PRO A 175 4.47 2.57 8.21
C PRO A 175 3.16 1.98 7.68
N GLU A 176 2.45 2.68 6.80
CA GLU A 176 1.16 2.30 6.20
C GLU A 176 1.31 1.86 4.74
N PHE A 177 2.18 2.54 3.98
CA PHE A 177 2.37 2.40 2.53
C PHE A 177 3.71 1.76 2.10
N GLY A 178 4.54 1.30 3.05
CA GLY A 178 5.77 0.55 2.74
C GLY A 178 6.88 1.42 2.15
N CYS A 179 7.62 0.91 1.15
CA CYS A 179 8.76 1.61 0.58
C CYS A 179 8.32 2.61 -0.52
N GLN A 180 8.63 3.89 -0.27
CA GLN A 180 8.11 5.03 -1.03
C GLN A 180 9.26 5.85 -1.64
N PHE A 181 9.11 6.27 -2.90
CA PHE A 181 10.13 7.02 -3.63
C PHE A 181 10.02 8.52 -3.35
N GLU A 182 11.12 9.14 -2.94
CA GLU A 182 11.18 10.55 -2.54
C GLU A 182 11.61 11.46 -3.71
N ALA A 183 12.84 11.28 -4.20
CA ALA A 183 13.37 12.02 -5.35
C ALA A 183 14.59 11.30 -5.97
N PRO A 184 14.88 11.49 -7.28
CA PRO A 184 16.17 11.12 -7.85
C PRO A 184 17.30 11.95 -7.23
N PRO A 185 18.58 11.53 -7.33
CA PRO A 185 19.69 12.33 -6.83
C PRO A 185 19.84 13.59 -7.67
N ASP A 186 19.83 14.75 -7.03
CA ASP A 186 20.22 15.99 -7.70
C ASP A 186 21.73 15.98 -7.94
N CYS A 187 22.11 15.76 -9.20
CA CYS A 187 23.49 15.77 -9.66
C CYS A 187 23.88 17.11 -10.32
N ALA A 188 23.04 18.14 -10.29
CA ALA A 188 23.41 19.45 -10.82
C ALA A 188 24.52 20.09 -9.95
N ASP A 189 25.68 20.43 -10.53
CA ASP A 189 26.76 21.14 -9.81
C ASP A 189 26.75 22.67 -10.01
N GLU A 190 25.71 23.19 -10.69
CA GLU A 190 25.52 24.56 -11.18
C GLU A 190 26.55 25.02 -12.24
N ALA A 191 27.43 24.15 -12.75
CA ALA A 191 28.29 24.47 -13.87
C ALA A 191 27.56 24.25 -15.21
N ALA A 192 27.39 25.32 -15.98
CA ALA A 192 26.73 25.26 -17.31
C ALA A 192 27.53 24.51 -18.40
N CYS A 193 28.59 23.79 -18.02
CA CYS A 193 29.56 23.13 -18.89
C CYS A 193 29.94 21.73 -18.38
N THR A 194 28.98 21.09 -17.71
CA THR A 194 29.03 19.68 -17.34
C THR A 194 27.75 18.99 -17.78
N VAL A 195 27.89 17.77 -18.28
CA VAL A 195 26.82 16.80 -18.44
C VAL A 195 26.70 16.09 -17.09
N ASP A 196 25.83 16.64 -16.25
CA ASP A 196 25.58 16.19 -14.89
C ASP A 196 24.73 14.90 -14.89
N THR A 197 25.39 13.77 -14.71
CA THR A 197 24.76 12.44 -14.75
C THR A 197 25.00 11.66 -13.47
N CYS A 198 24.11 10.71 -13.15
CA CYS A 198 24.34 9.79 -12.05
C CYS A 198 24.89 8.46 -12.59
N ASP A 199 26.04 8.01 -12.07
CA ASP A 199 26.63 6.71 -12.42
C ASP A 199 26.82 5.82 -11.18
N ASP A 200 26.07 4.72 -11.12
CA ASP A 200 26.20 3.68 -10.09
C ASP A 200 27.57 2.98 -10.12
N ALA A 201 28.26 2.93 -11.26
CA ALA A 201 29.59 2.32 -11.38
C ALA A 201 30.69 3.24 -10.81
N ALA A 202 30.56 4.56 -10.98
CA ALA A 202 31.32 5.56 -10.24
C ALA A 202 30.90 5.66 -8.76
N GLY A 203 29.66 5.27 -8.44
CA GLY A 203 29.09 5.27 -7.09
C GLY A 203 28.65 6.66 -6.62
N GLY A 204 28.19 7.51 -7.55
CA GLY A 204 27.83 8.89 -7.26
C GLY A 204 27.44 9.70 -8.51
N CYS A 205 27.20 10.98 -8.32
CA CYS A 205 27.12 11.93 -9.42
C CYS A 205 28.47 12.05 -10.14
N VAL A 206 28.40 12.11 -11.47
CA VAL A 206 29.51 12.28 -12.40
C VAL A 206 29.23 13.52 -13.23
N HIS A 207 30.19 14.43 -13.22
CA HIS A 207 30.15 15.70 -13.94
C HIS A 207 31.24 15.62 -14.99
N THR A 208 30.91 15.15 -16.18
CA THR A 208 31.81 15.13 -17.35
C THR A 208 31.60 16.40 -18.16
N ALA A 209 32.63 16.91 -18.82
CA ALA A 209 32.40 17.96 -19.81
C ALA A 209 31.64 17.38 -21.05
N PRO A 210 30.96 18.21 -21.85
CA PRO A 210 30.33 17.78 -23.11
C PRO A 210 31.34 17.22 -24.12
N ASP A 211 30.84 16.34 -24.97
CA ASP A 211 31.49 15.62 -26.08
C ASP A 211 30.28 15.11 -26.91
N GLU A 212 29.66 15.98 -27.72
CA GLU A 212 28.36 15.70 -28.37
C GLU A 212 28.48 14.75 -29.58
N ASP A 213 29.60 14.75 -30.31
CA ASP A 213 29.86 13.83 -31.42
C ASP A 213 30.56 12.51 -31.05
N GLY A 214 31.27 12.46 -29.90
CA GLY A 214 31.86 11.24 -29.35
C GLY A 214 33.31 10.96 -29.79
N ASP A 215 34.04 11.96 -30.31
CA ASP A 215 35.44 11.80 -30.72
C ASP A 215 36.46 11.80 -29.54
N ALA A 216 35.98 12.11 -28.33
CA ALA A 216 36.71 12.23 -27.06
C ALA A 216 37.51 13.53 -26.83
N HIS A 217 37.29 14.54 -27.65
CA HIS A 217 37.54 15.94 -27.32
C HIS A 217 36.32 16.55 -26.61
N ILE A 218 36.42 17.84 -26.27
CA ILE A 218 35.45 18.56 -25.43
C ILE A 218 35.30 19.97 -26.00
N ASP A 219 34.05 20.44 -26.13
CA ASP A 219 33.69 21.81 -26.55
C ASP A 219 34.60 22.90 -25.94
N ALA A 220 35.28 23.66 -26.80
CA ALA A 220 36.11 24.80 -26.42
C ALA A 220 35.31 25.93 -25.75
N ALA A 221 34.00 26.07 -25.99
CA ALA A 221 33.18 27.01 -25.23
C ALA A 221 33.01 26.56 -23.76
N CYS A 222 33.12 25.26 -23.50
CA CYS A 222 33.21 24.66 -22.17
C CYS A 222 34.64 24.42 -21.67
N GLY A 223 35.64 24.90 -22.41
CA GLY A 223 37.04 24.95 -21.98
C GLY A 223 37.83 23.67 -22.25
N GLY A 224 37.29 22.78 -23.10
CA GLY A 224 38.09 21.77 -23.78
C GLY A 224 38.86 22.35 -24.97
N ASP A 225 39.18 21.49 -25.93
CA ASP A 225 40.01 21.81 -27.09
C ASP A 225 39.36 21.55 -28.46
N ASP A 226 38.10 21.08 -28.48
CA ASP A 226 37.30 20.95 -29.70
C ASP A 226 36.73 22.30 -30.18
N CYS A 227 36.87 22.61 -31.47
CA CYS A 227 36.35 23.82 -32.09
C CYS A 227 35.00 23.65 -32.83
N ASP A 228 34.49 22.43 -33.01
CA ASP A 228 33.19 22.10 -33.61
C ASP A 228 32.64 20.73 -33.09
N ASP A 229 32.32 20.65 -31.79
CA ASP A 229 31.82 19.50 -30.96
C ASP A 229 30.60 18.72 -31.52
N ALA A 230 30.17 19.03 -32.74
CA ALA A 230 29.09 18.37 -33.48
C ALA A 230 29.61 17.65 -34.75
N ASN A 231 30.91 17.41 -34.88
CA ASN A 231 31.59 16.93 -36.09
C ASN A 231 32.92 16.19 -35.82
N GLU A 232 32.85 14.87 -35.63
CA GLU A 232 33.95 13.92 -35.33
C GLU A 232 35.22 13.98 -36.23
N ASP A 233 35.17 14.75 -37.32
CA ASP A 233 36.28 14.99 -38.25
C ASP A 233 37.08 16.30 -37.96
N VAL A 234 36.70 17.12 -36.97
CA VAL A 234 37.29 18.44 -36.65
C VAL A 234 37.69 18.53 -35.17
N ASN A 235 38.94 18.21 -34.84
CA ASN A 235 39.45 18.22 -33.47
C ASN A 235 40.99 18.26 -33.40
N PRO A 236 41.61 18.57 -32.25
CA PRO A 236 43.07 18.64 -32.09
C PRO A 236 43.91 17.38 -32.38
N GLU A 237 43.31 16.19 -32.49
CA GLU A 237 44.03 14.98 -32.95
C GLU A 237 43.91 14.75 -34.47
N MET A 238 42.99 15.45 -35.15
CA MET A 238 42.87 15.44 -36.60
C MET A 238 44.00 16.26 -37.26
N PRO A 239 44.48 15.87 -38.46
CA PRO A 239 45.52 16.62 -39.17
C PRO A 239 44.93 17.59 -40.18
N GLU A 240 45.20 18.90 -40.01
CA GLU A 240 44.82 19.98 -40.93
C GLU A 240 44.93 19.60 -42.42
N LEU A 241 43.78 19.62 -43.12
CA LEU A 241 43.69 19.25 -44.52
C LEU A 241 43.93 20.50 -45.40
N PRO A 242 45.04 20.56 -46.16
CA PRO A 242 45.37 21.76 -46.90
C PRO A 242 44.33 22.09 -47.98
N CYS A 243 43.86 23.33 -47.97
CA CYS A 243 42.97 23.99 -48.94
C CYS A 243 41.46 23.65 -48.81
N ASN A 244 40.94 23.28 -47.64
CA ASN A 244 39.50 23.08 -47.41
C ASN A 244 38.79 24.30 -46.77
N GLY A 245 39.51 25.17 -46.05
CA GLY A 245 38.96 26.34 -45.35
C GLY A 245 38.19 26.04 -44.06
N ILE A 246 38.44 24.88 -43.45
CA ILE A 246 38.06 24.53 -42.07
C ILE A 246 39.34 24.61 -41.21
N ASP A 247 39.21 24.66 -39.89
CA ASP A 247 40.32 24.59 -38.92
C ASP A 247 40.34 23.15 -38.38
N ASP A 248 40.75 22.16 -39.19
CA ASP A 248 40.46 20.75 -38.89
C ASP A 248 41.22 20.24 -37.64
N ASP A 249 42.35 20.87 -37.29
CA ASP A 249 43.15 20.55 -36.08
C ASP A 249 42.95 21.53 -34.92
N CYS A 250 41.98 22.45 -35.04
CA CYS A 250 41.60 23.45 -34.05
C CYS A 250 42.76 24.32 -33.49
N ASP A 251 43.94 24.34 -34.13
CA ASP A 251 45.01 25.30 -33.84
C ASP A 251 45.02 26.42 -34.90
N PRO A 252 44.55 27.64 -34.55
CA PRO A 252 44.53 28.77 -35.48
C PRO A 252 45.92 29.30 -35.88
N ALA A 253 47.01 28.63 -35.49
CA ALA A 253 48.37 28.83 -36.01
C ALA A 253 48.77 27.83 -37.11
N THR A 254 48.12 26.67 -37.20
CA THR A 254 48.21 25.70 -38.31
C THR A 254 47.21 26.03 -39.43
N LEU A 255 46.07 26.64 -39.06
CA LEU A 255 45.09 27.27 -39.97
C LEU A 255 45.78 27.95 -41.16
N GLU A 256 45.55 27.37 -42.34
CA GLU A 256 46.37 27.44 -43.54
C GLU A 256 47.34 28.64 -43.70
N THR A 257 48.65 28.36 -43.65
CA THR A 257 49.66 29.18 -44.35
C THR A 257 50.14 28.52 -45.64
N CYS A 258 49.21 28.40 -46.60
CA CYS A 258 49.52 28.10 -48.00
C CYS A 258 50.66 29.01 -48.52
N CYS A 259 51.66 28.41 -49.17
CA CYS A 259 52.74 29.16 -49.82
C CYS A 259 52.16 30.14 -50.84
N THR A 260 52.21 31.44 -50.54
CA THR A 260 51.67 32.47 -51.41
C THR A 260 52.44 32.51 -52.74
N PRO A 261 51.79 32.28 -53.90
CA PRO A 261 52.50 32.24 -55.17
C PRO A 261 53.14 33.61 -55.49
N GLU A 262 54.47 33.66 -55.59
CA GLU A 262 55.18 34.92 -55.83
C GLU A 262 55.22 35.27 -57.34
N PRO A 263 54.87 36.52 -57.72
CA PRO A 263 54.91 36.96 -59.11
C PRO A 263 56.34 37.09 -59.64
N CYS A 264 56.57 36.59 -60.85
CA CYS A 264 57.84 36.63 -61.55
C CYS A 264 57.65 37.15 -62.98
N SER A 265 58.63 37.87 -63.54
CA SER A 265 58.51 38.43 -64.90
C SER A 265 58.97 37.44 -65.97
N THR A 266 58.16 37.24 -67.02
CA THR A 266 58.46 36.37 -68.17
C THR A 266 59.30 37.10 -69.23
N SER A 267 59.66 36.39 -70.31
CA SER A 267 60.42 36.96 -71.43
C SER A 267 59.60 37.84 -72.40
N CYS A 268 58.29 37.67 -72.50
CA CYS A 268 57.41 38.55 -73.31
C CYS A 268 56.87 39.76 -72.51
N GLY A 269 57.05 39.76 -71.19
CA GLY A 269 56.65 40.88 -70.31
C GLY A 269 55.37 40.63 -69.53
N THR A 270 54.77 39.44 -69.64
CA THR A 270 53.72 38.97 -68.72
C THR A 270 54.28 38.72 -67.32
N THR A 271 53.39 38.69 -66.33
CA THR A 271 53.72 38.29 -64.95
C THR A 271 53.33 36.84 -64.81
N GLY A 272 54.33 35.96 -64.85
CA GLY A 272 54.19 34.55 -64.50
C GLY A 272 54.22 34.36 -62.99
N VAL A 273 54.08 33.10 -62.57
CA VAL A 273 54.00 32.74 -61.15
C VAL A 273 55.06 31.67 -60.85
N ARG A 274 55.68 31.76 -59.67
CA ARG A 274 56.47 30.67 -59.10
C ARG A 274 55.58 29.89 -58.14
N GLU A 275 54.92 28.85 -58.65
CA GLU A 275 54.13 27.94 -57.83
C GLU A 275 55.02 27.18 -56.85
N CYS A 276 54.47 26.84 -55.69
CA CYS A 276 55.16 26.01 -54.71
C CYS A 276 54.97 24.52 -55.04
N ASN A 277 56.05 23.75 -54.93
CA ASN A 277 56.01 22.30 -55.03
C ASN A 277 55.24 21.71 -53.82
N PRO A 278 54.74 20.47 -53.90
CA PRO A 278 54.07 19.77 -52.77
C PRO A 278 54.95 19.53 -51.53
N ASP A 279 56.23 19.93 -51.55
CA ASP A 279 57.15 19.91 -50.41
C ASP A 279 57.37 21.30 -49.78
N GLY A 280 56.60 22.32 -50.19
CA GLY A 280 56.67 23.68 -49.68
C GLY A 280 57.79 24.55 -50.28
N THR A 281 58.43 24.15 -51.38
CA THR A 281 59.54 24.91 -51.99
C THR A 281 59.15 25.63 -53.31
N PRO A 282 59.60 26.89 -53.57
CA PRO A 282 59.19 27.64 -54.76
C PRO A 282 59.81 27.16 -56.10
N GLY A 283 58.97 26.70 -57.02
CA GLY A 283 59.28 26.10 -58.32
C GLY A 283 59.86 27.05 -59.39
N ALA A 284 59.79 26.68 -60.67
CA ALA A 284 60.27 27.53 -61.77
C ALA A 284 59.34 28.75 -61.99
N CYS A 285 59.82 29.79 -62.69
CA CYS A 285 58.91 30.85 -63.17
C CYS A 285 58.19 30.34 -64.41
N ILE A 286 56.91 30.02 -64.27
CA ILE A 286 56.07 29.53 -65.36
C ILE A 286 55.37 30.76 -65.95
N PRO A 287 55.45 31.02 -67.27
CA PRO A 287 54.59 32.02 -67.88
C PRO A 287 53.12 31.61 -67.69
N PRO A 288 52.17 32.55 -67.62
CA PRO A 288 50.76 32.17 -67.64
C PRO A 288 50.47 31.35 -68.92
N ASP A 289 49.54 30.40 -68.83
CA ASP A 289 48.99 29.77 -70.02
C ASP A 289 48.38 30.83 -70.94
N GLU A 290 48.39 30.59 -72.25
CA GLU A 290 47.80 31.50 -73.23
C GLU A 290 46.34 31.79 -72.88
N THR A 291 46.00 33.05 -72.59
CA THR A 291 44.62 33.42 -72.30
C THR A 291 44.01 34.09 -73.53
N CYS A 292 42.76 33.73 -73.83
CA CYS A 292 42.01 34.37 -74.91
C CYS A 292 41.72 35.85 -74.56
N ASN A 293 42.64 36.74 -74.91
CA ASN A 293 42.61 38.16 -74.58
C ASN A 293 43.06 39.07 -75.74
N GLY A 294 43.56 38.48 -76.85
CA GLY A 294 44.11 39.20 -78.00
C GLY A 294 45.60 39.57 -77.88
N SER A 295 46.31 38.99 -76.91
CA SER A 295 47.76 39.13 -76.67
C SER A 295 48.43 37.76 -76.68
N ASP A 296 49.76 37.75 -76.71
CA ASP A 296 50.65 36.58 -76.61
C ASP A 296 51.16 36.53 -75.17
N ASP A 297 50.56 35.66 -74.35
CA ASP A 297 50.76 35.59 -72.90
C ASP A 297 51.79 34.53 -72.49
N ASP A 298 51.79 33.38 -73.18
CA ASP A 298 52.71 32.25 -72.96
C ASP A 298 54.10 32.46 -73.61
N CYS A 299 54.21 33.52 -74.41
CA CYS A 299 55.39 34.00 -75.11
C CYS A 299 55.80 33.18 -76.36
N ASP A 300 54.89 32.43 -77.01
CA ASP A 300 55.19 31.65 -78.22
C ASP A 300 55.26 32.47 -79.54
N THR A 301 54.86 33.75 -79.50
CA THR A 301 54.75 34.72 -80.62
C THR A 301 53.44 34.74 -81.42
N VAL A 302 52.40 34.01 -81.00
CA VAL A 302 51.06 34.02 -81.63
C VAL A 302 49.98 34.35 -80.60
N ALA A 303 49.43 35.57 -80.68
CA ALA A 303 48.32 35.99 -79.81
C ALA A 303 47.05 35.14 -80.03
N ASP A 304 46.48 34.65 -78.93
CA ASP A 304 45.42 33.63 -78.85
C ASP A 304 45.79 32.31 -79.58
N GLY A 305 47.08 32.01 -79.75
CA GLY A 305 47.60 30.99 -80.67
C GLY A 305 47.24 29.54 -80.34
N ALA A 306 46.89 29.27 -79.07
CA ALA A 306 46.45 27.97 -78.58
C ALA A 306 44.98 27.62 -78.94
N PHE A 307 44.21 28.55 -79.52
CA PHE A 307 42.75 28.44 -79.67
C PHE A 307 42.27 28.41 -81.15
N GLU A 308 40.96 28.22 -81.38
CA GLU A 308 40.39 28.04 -82.73
C GLU A 308 40.25 29.35 -83.55
N CYS A 309 40.12 30.49 -82.88
CA CYS A 309 40.00 31.81 -83.50
C CYS A 309 40.53 32.92 -82.59
N VAL A 310 40.90 34.07 -83.16
CA VAL A 310 41.36 35.24 -82.38
C VAL A 310 40.16 36.01 -81.83
N LEU A 311 40.24 36.46 -80.58
CA LEU A 311 39.15 37.09 -79.85
C LEU A 311 38.47 38.22 -80.65
N ALA A 312 37.14 38.26 -80.61
CA ALA A 312 36.28 39.26 -81.25
C ALA A 312 36.27 39.31 -82.79
N ALA A 313 36.82 38.30 -83.50
CA ALA A 313 36.51 38.08 -84.91
C ALA A 313 35.01 37.72 -85.11
N ALA A 314 34.39 38.04 -86.25
CA ALA A 314 32.96 37.74 -86.51
C ALA A 314 32.67 37.39 -87.98
N GLU A 315 31.73 36.48 -88.22
CA GLU A 315 31.29 36.07 -89.56
C GLU A 315 29.81 35.64 -89.63
N ALA A 316 29.29 35.46 -90.85
CA ALA A 316 27.90 35.10 -91.13
C ALA A 316 27.73 33.59 -91.31
N CYS A 317 26.57 33.06 -90.92
CA CYS A 317 26.27 31.62 -90.94
C CYS A 317 24.78 31.38 -91.21
N ALA A 318 24.42 30.12 -91.51
CA ALA A 318 23.03 29.70 -91.67
C ALA A 318 22.57 28.90 -90.45
N THR A 319 21.34 29.13 -90.02
CA THR A 319 20.70 28.47 -88.87
C THR A 319 20.05 27.13 -89.28
N SER A 320 19.52 26.38 -88.30
CA SER A 320 18.85 25.09 -88.48
C SER A 320 17.55 25.16 -89.28
N CYS A 321 16.69 26.16 -89.04
CA CYS A 321 15.38 26.29 -89.70
C CYS A 321 15.45 27.03 -91.06
N GLY A 322 16.54 27.76 -91.34
CA GLY A 322 16.79 28.41 -92.63
C GLY A 322 16.96 29.94 -92.57
N SER A 323 16.79 30.53 -91.39
CA SER A 323 17.08 31.95 -91.10
C SER A 323 18.57 32.28 -91.21
N ALA A 324 18.90 33.56 -91.44
CA ALA A 324 20.27 34.04 -91.60
C ALA A 324 20.85 34.53 -90.25
N GLY A 325 21.89 33.87 -89.75
CA GLY A 325 22.49 34.14 -88.45
C GLY A 325 23.93 34.68 -88.50
N SER A 326 24.50 34.95 -87.33
CA SER A 326 25.88 35.44 -87.17
C SER A 326 26.60 34.72 -86.03
N ARG A 327 27.92 34.56 -86.15
CA ARG A 327 28.77 34.02 -85.08
C ARG A 327 29.99 34.89 -84.84
N VAL A 328 30.43 34.91 -83.58
CA VAL A 328 31.54 35.73 -83.08
C VAL A 328 32.52 34.82 -82.33
N CYS A 329 33.82 35.08 -82.47
CA CYS A 329 34.85 34.44 -81.67
C CYS A 329 34.74 34.95 -80.22
N GLN A 330 34.30 34.07 -79.32
CA GLN A 330 33.92 34.43 -77.96
C GLN A 330 35.15 34.55 -77.04
N PRO A 331 35.03 35.16 -75.84
CA PRO A 331 35.99 34.93 -74.76
C PRO A 331 36.13 33.42 -74.51
N GLY A 332 37.35 32.88 -74.68
CA GLY A 332 37.60 31.44 -74.83
C GLY A 332 38.04 31.02 -76.25
N CYS A 333 38.00 31.94 -77.21
CA CYS A 333 38.64 31.85 -78.53
C CYS A 333 38.19 30.67 -79.38
N THR A 334 36.91 30.35 -79.26
CA THR A 334 36.14 29.47 -80.12
C THR A 334 35.04 30.24 -80.82
N TRP A 335 34.61 29.75 -81.99
CA TRP A 335 33.45 30.33 -82.67
C TRP A 335 32.19 30.05 -81.88
N SER A 336 31.38 31.07 -81.62
CA SER A 336 30.03 30.86 -81.10
C SER A 336 29.24 29.93 -82.01
N ALA A 337 28.20 29.30 -81.44
CA ALA A 337 27.09 28.79 -82.24
C ALA A 337 26.60 29.88 -83.21
N CYS A 338 26.01 29.46 -84.34
CA CYS A 338 25.36 30.41 -85.24
C CYS A 338 24.17 31.01 -84.51
N ALA A 339 24.28 32.25 -84.05
CA ALA A 339 23.18 32.93 -83.39
C ALA A 339 22.11 33.25 -84.43
N PRO A 340 20.89 32.71 -84.29
CA PRO A 340 19.76 33.14 -85.09
C PRO A 340 19.41 34.62 -84.79
N PRO A 341 18.64 35.30 -85.65
CA PRO A 341 18.00 36.56 -85.26
C PRO A 341 17.01 36.30 -84.10
N ALA A 342 16.64 37.34 -83.36
CA ALA A 342 15.65 37.20 -82.30
C ALA A 342 14.23 37.09 -82.88
N GLU A 343 13.39 36.27 -82.24
CA GLU A 343 12.02 35.98 -82.66
C GLU A 343 11.20 37.28 -82.85
N SER A 344 10.36 37.27 -83.88
CA SER A 344 9.52 38.41 -84.26
C SER A 344 8.09 37.97 -84.52
N CYS A 345 7.16 38.50 -83.71
CA CYS A 345 5.71 38.33 -83.85
C CYS A 345 5.22 38.51 -85.31
N SER A 346 5.14 37.39 -86.04
CA SER A 346 4.94 37.34 -87.50
C SER A 346 4.18 36.10 -87.96
N GLY A 347 4.05 35.08 -87.10
CA GLY A 347 3.46 33.78 -87.42
C GLY A 347 4.45 32.82 -88.09
N SER A 348 5.75 32.93 -87.81
CA SER A 348 6.80 32.03 -88.31
C SER A 348 8.00 32.00 -87.36
N ASP A 349 8.53 30.79 -87.13
CA ASP A 349 9.79 30.47 -86.42
C ASP A 349 10.98 31.21 -87.08
N ASP A 350 11.36 32.37 -86.55
CA ASP A 350 12.48 33.18 -87.01
C ASP A 350 13.78 32.77 -86.29
N ASP A 351 13.70 32.37 -85.01
CA ASP A 351 14.85 32.01 -84.15
C ASP A 351 15.28 30.52 -84.17
N CYS A 352 14.49 29.65 -84.80
CA CYS A 352 14.76 28.24 -85.08
C CYS A 352 14.74 27.28 -83.87
N ASP A 353 13.89 27.53 -82.87
CA ASP A 353 13.72 26.65 -81.70
C ASP A 353 12.60 25.59 -81.85
N ASP A 354 12.00 25.48 -83.05
CA ASP A 354 10.83 24.65 -83.42
C ASP A 354 9.48 25.12 -82.80
N LEU A 355 9.43 26.30 -82.15
CA LEU A 355 8.19 26.99 -81.78
C LEU A 355 7.85 28.06 -82.83
N THR A 356 6.98 29.03 -82.51
CA THR A 356 6.57 30.10 -83.44
C THR A 356 5.94 31.23 -82.63
N ASP A 357 6.45 32.45 -82.77
CA ASP A 357 6.08 33.62 -81.97
C ASP A 357 6.20 33.37 -80.44
N GLU A 358 7.14 32.54 -80.00
CA GLU A 358 7.41 32.27 -78.58
C GLU A 358 8.12 33.45 -77.88
N GLY A 359 8.11 33.42 -76.55
CA GLY A 359 8.47 34.59 -75.73
C GLY A 359 7.43 35.71 -75.73
N PHE A 360 6.44 35.67 -76.65
CA PHE A 360 5.24 36.48 -76.61
C PHE A 360 4.07 35.72 -75.94
N GLU A 361 2.97 36.42 -75.65
CA GLU A 361 1.84 35.85 -74.88
C GLU A 361 0.97 34.89 -75.71
N CYS A 362 1.02 35.03 -77.04
CA CYS A 362 0.22 34.28 -77.99
C CYS A 362 0.79 34.33 -79.41
N VAL A 363 0.49 33.31 -80.21
CA VAL A 363 0.89 33.24 -81.64
C VAL A 363 0.01 34.17 -82.47
N TYR A 364 0.60 34.97 -83.35
CA TYR A 364 -0.09 36.05 -84.05
C TYR A 364 -1.32 35.57 -84.83
N GLY A 365 -2.47 36.21 -84.62
CA GLY A 365 -3.72 35.89 -85.31
C GLY A 365 -4.42 34.62 -84.81
N SER A 366 -3.90 33.94 -83.78
CA SER A 366 -4.64 32.91 -83.04
C SER A 366 -5.82 33.52 -82.25
N SER A 367 -6.83 32.71 -81.94
CA SER A 367 -7.93 33.09 -81.04
C SER A 367 -8.02 32.11 -79.87
N GLY A 368 -7.83 32.62 -78.66
CA GLY A 368 -7.85 31.84 -77.43
C GLY A 368 -9.25 31.79 -76.81
N ALA A 369 -9.52 30.71 -76.08
CA ALA A 369 -10.58 30.66 -75.10
C ALA A 369 -10.05 31.30 -73.80
N CYS A 370 -10.71 32.34 -73.32
CA CYS A 370 -10.32 33.03 -72.10
C CYS A 370 -11.37 32.81 -71.00
N THR A 371 -10.90 32.51 -69.79
CA THR A 371 -11.79 32.45 -68.63
C THR A 371 -12.09 33.88 -68.19
N THR A 372 -13.36 34.24 -68.24
CA THR A 372 -13.85 35.54 -67.78
C THR A 372 -13.87 35.59 -66.24
N THR A 373 -14.12 36.77 -65.67
CA THR A 373 -14.18 36.94 -64.20
C THR A 373 -15.28 36.14 -63.50
N CYS A 374 -16.36 35.78 -64.21
CA CYS A 374 -17.45 34.93 -63.69
C CYS A 374 -17.25 33.43 -63.98
N SER A 375 -16.10 33.03 -64.54
CA SER A 375 -15.77 31.65 -64.97
C SER A 375 -16.51 31.14 -66.22
N SER A 376 -17.18 32.00 -66.97
CA SER A 376 -17.64 31.70 -68.34
C SER A 376 -16.45 31.62 -69.32
N ILE A 377 -16.66 31.00 -70.48
CA ILE A 377 -15.62 30.88 -71.52
C ILE A 377 -15.87 31.95 -72.58
N GLY A 378 -15.17 33.08 -72.40
CA GLY A 378 -15.08 34.15 -73.40
C GLY A 378 -14.06 33.82 -74.49
N THR A 379 -13.91 34.76 -75.42
CA THR A 379 -12.89 34.68 -76.47
C THR A 379 -12.07 35.95 -76.54
N HIS A 380 -10.77 35.78 -76.80
CA HIS A 380 -9.86 36.87 -77.16
C HIS A 380 -9.10 36.52 -78.44
N ALA A 381 -8.67 37.55 -79.17
CA ALA A 381 -7.80 37.39 -80.33
C ALA A 381 -6.37 37.78 -79.94
N CYS A 382 -5.39 37.12 -80.56
CA CYS A 382 -4.01 37.50 -80.47
C CYS A 382 -3.74 38.66 -81.43
N SER A 383 -3.46 39.83 -80.88
CA SER A 383 -3.29 41.08 -81.64
C SER A 383 -1.94 41.13 -82.38
N GLY A 384 -1.73 42.14 -83.23
CA GLY A 384 -0.47 42.37 -83.98
C GLY A 384 0.75 42.76 -83.15
N ALA A 385 0.72 42.52 -81.83
CA ALA A 385 1.83 42.63 -80.90
C ALA A 385 2.07 41.31 -80.14
N CYS A 386 1.42 40.21 -80.54
CA CYS A 386 1.47 38.90 -79.89
C CYS A 386 1.12 38.94 -78.39
N ALA A 387 0.16 39.81 -78.06
CA ALA A 387 -0.49 39.89 -76.77
C ALA A 387 -1.99 39.61 -76.95
N TRP A 388 -2.59 38.94 -75.97
CA TRP A 388 -4.02 38.67 -75.98
C TRP A 388 -4.78 39.98 -75.80
N ASP A 389 -5.74 40.25 -76.69
CA ASP A 389 -6.69 41.34 -76.46
C ASP A 389 -7.56 41.04 -75.22
N THR A 390 -8.21 42.07 -74.68
CA THR A 390 -9.08 41.95 -73.51
C THR A 390 -10.15 40.88 -73.75
N CYS A 391 -10.27 39.92 -72.83
CA CYS A 391 -11.25 38.85 -72.91
C CYS A 391 -12.66 39.41 -73.13
N ILE A 392 -13.29 39.04 -74.24
CA ILE A 392 -14.67 39.42 -74.55
C ILE A 392 -15.56 38.30 -74.02
N PRO A 393 -16.42 38.56 -73.02
CA PRO A 393 -17.42 37.60 -72.58
C PRO A 393 -18.33 37.20 -73.74
N PRO A 394 -18.87 35.97 -73.76
CA PRO A 394 -19.98 35.65 -74.65
C PRO A 394 -21.17 36.58 -74.36
N VAL A 395 -22.09 36.72 -75.32
CA VAL A 395 -23.36 37.40 -75.05
C VAL A 395 -24.26 36.49 -74.23
N GLU A 396 -24.99 37.06 -73.27
CA GLU A 396 -25.91 36.34 -72.39
C GLU A 396 -26.87 35.42 -73.15
N VAL A 397 -26.90 34.13 -72.80
CA VAL A 397 -27.84 33.15 -73.36
C VAL A 397 -28.57 32.40 -72.27
N CYS A 398 -29.90 32.37 -72.38
CA CYS A 398 -30.83 31.68 -71.48
C CYS A 398 -30.39 30.26 -71.07
N ASN A 399 -29.62 30.15 -69.99
CA ASN A 399 -29.01 28.90 -69.54
C ASN A 399 -28.90 28.77 -68.00
N GLY A 400 -29.12 29.84 -67.24
CA GLY A 400 -29.08 29.84 -65.78
C GLY A 400 -27.70 30.15 -65.17
N SER A 401 -26.77 30.66 -65.99
CA SER A 401 -25.42 31.09 -65.61
C SER A 401 -25.22 32.54 -66.04
N ASP A 402 -24.35 33.25 -65.33
CA ASP A 402 -23.81 34.55 -65.72
C ASP A 402 -22.83 34.28 -66.88
N ASP A 403 -23.25 34.49 -68.13
CA ASP A 403 -22.40 34.23 -69.29
C ASP A 403 -21.55 35.46 -69.61
N ASP A 404 -22.13 36.67 -69.56
CA ASP A 404 -21.47 37.92 -69.93
C ASP A 404 -20.70 38.64 -68.80
N CYS A 405 -20.81 38.13 -67.56
CA CYS A 405 -20.09 38.56 -66.35
C CYS A 405 -20.44 39.95 -65.82
N ASP A 406 -21.65 40.44 -66.03
CA ASP A 406 -22.15 41.67 -65.42
C ASP A 406 -22.70 41.49 -63.99
N ALA A 407 -22.74 40.23 -63.50
CA ALA A 407 -23.02 39.78 -62.15
C ALA A 407 -24.50 39.67 -61.71
N ALA A 408 -25.44 39.46 -62.63
CA ALA A 408 -26.56 38.57 -62.35
C ALA A 408 -26.70 37.44 -63.41
N LEU A 409 -27.91 36.97 -63.71
CA LEU A 409 -28.15 35.73 -64.46
C LEU A 409 -29.27 35.96 -65.47
N ASP A 410 -29.04 35.60 -66.73
CA ASP A 410 -30.00 35.66 -67.85
C ASP A 410 -30.72 37.03 -67.99
N GLU A 411 -29.97 38.12 -67.95
CA GLU A 411 -30.49 39.49 -68.06
C GLU A 411 -31.17 39.80 -69.40
N GLY A 412 -32.15 40.70 -69.35
CA GLY A 412 -32.92 41.12 -70.52
C GLY A 412 -34.00 40.12 -70.98
N PHE A 413 -34.01 38.90 -70.43
CA PHE A 413 -35.09 37.94 -70.61
C PHE A 413 -36.22 38.12 -69.57
N THR A 414 -37.32 37.35 -69.67
CA THR A 414 -38.49 37.54 -68.77
C THR A 414 -38.40 36.76 -67.45
N CYS A 415 -37.40 35.89 -67.35
CA CYS A 415 -37.04 35.05 -66.21
C CYS A 415 -35.66 34.44 -66.44
N VAL A 416 -35.08 33.91 -65.37
CA VAL A 416 -33.77 33.22 -65.38
C VAL A 416 -34.00 31.74 -65.64
N ALA A 417 -33.26 31.14 -66.56
CA ALA A 417 -33.47 29.78 -67.04
C ALA A 417 -33.39 28.77 -65.89
N GLY A 418 -34.28 27.78 -65.89
CA GLY A 418 -34.34 26.79 -64.82
C GLY A 418 -34.84 27.32 -63.47
N THR A 419 -34.96 28.64 -63.26
CA THR A 419 -35.69 29.15 -62.10
C THR A 419 -37.18 28.86 -62.23
N SER A 420 -37.84 28.71 -61.10
CA SER A 420 -39.29 28.60 -61.02
C SER A 420 -39.84 29.66 -60.08
N ARG A 421 -41.02 30.20 -60.42
CA ARG A 421 -41.78 31.05 -59.49
C ARG A 421 -43.07 30.38 -59.04
N ALA A 422 -43.49 30.73 -57.83
CA ALA A 422 -44.83 30.46 -57.35
C ALA A 422 -45.87 31.07 -58.30
N CYS A 423 -46.85 30.27 -58.70
CA CYS A 423 -48.05 30.69 -59.43
C CYS A 423 -49.28 30.12 -58.71
N THR A 424 -50.41 30.83 -58.77
CA THR A 424 -51.67 30.25 -58.26
C THR A 424 -52.28 29.38 -59.35
N THR A 425 -52.56 28.12 -59.03
CA THR A 425 -53.20 27.15 -59.93
C THR A 425 -54.70 27.43 -60.08
N GLY A 426 -55.39 26.65 -60.90
CA GLY A 426 -56.85 26.76 -61.07
C GLY A 426 -57.66 26.40 -59.82
N CYS A 427 -57.13 25.53 -58.96
CA CYS A 427 -57.77 25.10 -57.71
C CYS A 427 -57.36 25.95 -56.48
N GLY A 428 -56.27 26.73 -56.58
CA GLY A 428 -55.81 27.66 -55.54
C GLY A 428 -54.54 27.23 -54.82
N SER A 429 -54.00 26.05 -55.15
CA SER A 429 -52.67 25.59 -54.72
C SER A 429 -51.55 26.47 -55.30
N THR A 430 -50.36 26.39 -54.70
CA THR A 430 -49.17 27.14 -55.15
C THR A 430 -48.37 26.28 -56.12
N GLY A 431 -48.69 26.42 -57.40
CA GLY A 431 -48.01 25.79 -58.52
C GLY A 431 -46.63 26.37 -58.79
N SER A 432 -45.88 25.64 -59.61
CA SER A 432 -44.60 26.05 -60.14
C SER A 432 -44.76 26.50 -61.59
N GLN A 433 -44.44 27.75 -61.89
CA GLN A 433 -44.18 28.20 -63.25
C GLN A 433 -42.68 28.07 -63.49
N PRO A 434 -42.21 27.05 -64.22
CA PRO A 434 -40.82 26.99 -64.66
C PRO A 434 -40.55 28.09 -65.69
N CYS A 435 -39.36 28.66 -65.63
CA CYS A 435 -38.78 29.41 -66.73
C CYS A 435 -38.25 28.40 -67.75
N GLU A 436 -38.94 28.28 -68.89
CA GLU A 436 -38.54 27.35 -69.95
C GLU A 436 -37.25 27.83 -70.65
N VAL A 437 -36.60 26.96 -71.43
CA VAL A 437 -35.28 27.20 -72.10
C VAL A 437 -35.29 28.36 -73.12
N GLY A 438 -36.43 29.02 -73.34
CA GLY A 438 -36.55 30.30 -74.07
C GLY A 438 -36.62 31.54 -73.19
N CYS A 439 -36.38 31.39 -71.88
CA CYS A 439 -36.54 32.37 -70.80
C CYS A 439 -37.89 33.09 -70.82
N THR A 440 -38.92 32.25 -70.99
CA THR A 440 -40.34 32.59 -70.87
C THR A 440 -41.00 31.70 -69.83
N TRP A 441 -41.85 32.30 -68.99
CA TRP A 441 -42.67 31.55 -68.04
C TRP A 441 -43.61 30.59 -68.77
N GLY A 442 -43.46 29.29 -68.48
CA GLY A 442 -44.32 28.25 -69.00
C GLY A 442 -45.73 28.27 -68.40
N GLY A 443 -46.47 27.18 -68.66
CA GLY A 443 -47.73 26.93 -67.95
C GLY A 443 -47.52 26.88 -66.43
N CYS A 444 -48.53 27.28 -65.65
CA CYS A 444 -48.53 26.99 -64.22
C CYS A 444 -48.77 25.49 -64.05
N ALA A 445 -47.69 24.75 -63.83
CA ALA A 445 -47.78 23.34 -63.46
C ALA A 445 -48.23 23.32 -61.99
N PRO A 446 -49.37 22.67 -61.68
CA PRO A 446 -49.69 22.40 -60.29
C PRO A 446 -48.60 21.47 -59.71
N PRO A 447 -48.33 21.54 -58.39
CA PRO A 447 -47.42 20.59 -57.76
C PRO A 447 -47.89 19.15 -57.97
N VAL A 448 -47.01 18.18 -57.74
CA VAL A 448 -47.48 16.80 -57.51
C VAL A 448 -48.30 16.79 -56.21
N GLU A 449 -49.35 15.97 -56.14
CA GLU A 449 -50.23 15.94 -54.97
C GLU A 449 -49.39 15.76 -53.69
N MET A 450 -49.63 16.64 -52.73
CA MET A 450 -48.99 16.59 -51.42
C MET A 450 -50.04 16.22 -50.38
N CYS A 451 -49.60 15.56 -49.31
CA CYS A 451 -50.45 15.40 -48.15
C CYS A 451 -50.63 16.78 -47.49
N SER A 452 -51.75 17.46 -47.77
CA SER A 452 -52.04 18.81 -47.29
C SER A 452 -53.52 19.05 -46.95
N GLY A 453 -54.42 18.13 -47.35
CA GLY A 453 -55.87 18.33 -47.22
C GLY A 453 -56.44 19.34 -48.21
N ILE A 454 -55.68 19.66 -49.26
CA ILE A 454 -56.05 20.52 -50.39
C ILE A 454 -55.74 19.74 -51.67
N ASP A 455 -56.64 19.80 -52.65
CA ASP A 455 -56.40 19.42 -54.06
C ASP A 455 -55.19 20.22 -54.57
N ASP A 456 -54.00 19.63 -54.51
CA ASP A 456 -52.73 20.31 -54.78
C ASP A 456 -52.41 20.23 -56.28
N ASP A 457 -52.63 19.07 -56.91
CA ASP A 457 -52.40 18.83 -58.34
C ASP A 457 -53.56 19.29 -59.26
N CYS A 458 -54.69 19.67 -58.68
CA CYS A 458 -55.92 20.13 -59.34
C CYS A 458 -56.66 19.06 -60.19
N ASP A 459 -56.52 17.74 -59.94
CA ASP A 459 -57.32 16.71 -60.62
C ASP A 459 -58.81 16.70 -60.21
N GLY A 460 -59.14 17.32 -59.07
CA GLY A 460 -60.48 17.39 -58.50
C GLY A 460 -60.76 16.40 -57.38
N SER A 461 -59.74 15.68 -56.93
CA SER A 461 -59.72 14.85 -55.72
C SER A 461 -58.99 15.61 -54.59
N THR A 462 -58.48 14.93 -53.55
CA THR A 462 -57.71 15.55 -52.47
C THR A 462 -56.91 14.45 -51.76
N ASP A 463 -55.60 14.62 -51.67
CA ASP A 463 -54.62 13.65 -51.15
C ASP A 463 -54.74 12.24 -51.79
N GLU A 464 -55.07 12.14 -53.08
CA GLU A 464 -55.17 10.86 -53.81
C GLU A 464 -53.80 10.24 -54.15
N GLY A 465 -53.81 8.96 -54.53
CA GLY A 465 -52.58 8.17 -54.68
C GLY A 465 -51.94 7.73 -53.35
N PHE A 466 -52.28 8.38 -52.23
CA PHE A 466 -51.81 8.05 -50.89
C PHE A 466 -52.68 7.00 -50.16
N LEU A 467 -52.27 6.58 -48.96
CA LEU A 467 -52.95 5.52 -48.19
C LEU A 467 -54.24 5.99 -47.48
N CYS A 468 -54.41 7.30 -47.36
CA CYS A 468 -55.53 7.97 -46.71
C CYS A 468 -55.57 9.46 -47.12
N VAL A 469 -56.66 10.16 -46.80
CA VAL A 469 -56.80 11.61 -47.01
C VAL A 469 -56.46 12.35 -45.72
N MET A 470 -55.75 13.48 -45.77
CA MET A 470 -55.27 14.21 -44.59
C MET A 470 -56.41 14.48 -43.60
N GLY A 471 -56.14 14.25 -42.31
CA GLY A 471 -57.11 14.50 -41.24
C GLY A 471 -58.29 13.52 -41.21
N SER A 472 -58.40 12.58 -42.16
CA SER A 472 -59.34 11.45 -42.03
C SER A 472 -58.98 10.58 -40.83
N SER A 473 -59.98 9.98 -40.18
CA SER A 473 -59.82 9.09 -39.03
C SER A 473 -60.07 7.64 -39.42
N GLY A 474 -59.10 6.76 -39.18
CA GLY A 474 -59.20 5.32 -39.41
C GLY A 474 -59.13 4.51 -38.12
N THR A 475 -59.62 3.28 -38.18
CA THR A 475 -59.35 2.28 -37.14
C THR A 475 -58.06 1.51 -37.44
N CYS A 476 -57.41 1.02 -36.40
CA CYS A 476 -56.28 0.11 -36.48
C CYS A 476 -56.38 -0.99 -35.43
N THR A 477 -55.74 -2.12 -35.75
CA THR A 477 -55.36 -3.10 -34.74
C THR A 477 -54.04 -2.64 -34.15
N THR A 478 -53.99 -2.49 -32.83
CA THR A 478 -52.78 -2.14 -32.10
C THR A 478 -51.87 -3.38 -31.91
N THR A 479 -50.67 -3.20 -31.39
CA THR A 479 -49.74 -4.30 -31.05
C THR A 479 -50.33 -5.29 -30.03
N CYS A 480 -51.17 -4.82 -29.12
CA CYS A 480 -51.89 -5.63 -28.13
C CYS A 480 -53.27 -6.15 -28.61
N ALA A 481 -53.57 -6.02 -29.91
CA ALA A 481 -54.81 -6.42 -30.56
C ALA A 481 -56.09 -5.67 -30.12
N SER A 482 -55.96 -4.55 -29.42
CA SER A 482 -57.05 -3.60 -29.18
C SER A 482 -57.38 -2.80 -30.46
N THR A 483 -58.56 -2.16 -30.51
CA THR A 483 -58.97 -1.32 -31.65
C THR A 483 -58.59 0.13 -31.37
N GLY A 484 -57.43 0.54 -31.87
CA GLY A 484 -56.95 1.92 -31.81
C GLY A 484 -57.56 2.81 -32.89
N SER A 485 -57.35 4.10 -32.73
CA SER A 485 -57.65 5.13 -33.73
C SER A 485 -56.35 5.70 -34.29
N ARG A 486 -56.38 6.12 -35.55
CA ARG A 486 -55.25 6.81 -36.17
C ARG A 486 -55.78 7.85 -37.13
N THR A 487 -55.13 9.01 -37.13
CA THR A 487 -55.38 10.08 -38.08
C THR A 487 -54.44 9.95 -39.26
N CYS A 488 -54.89 10.37 -40.44
CA CYS A 488 -54.00 10.50 -41.59
C CYS A 488 -53.14 11.76 -41.43
N ILE A 489 -51.82 11.60 -41.51
CA ILE A 489 -50.83 12.66 -41.31
C ILE A 489 -49.82 12.69 -42.46
N VAL A 490 -49.02 13.75 -42.52
CA VAL A 490 -47.86 13.82 -43.42
C VAL A 490 -46.78 12.85 -42.93
N GLY A 491 -46.61 11.73 -43.64
CA GLY A 491 -45.52 10.78 -43.44
C GLY A 491 -44.39 10.98 -44.43
N THR A 492 -43.33 10.19 -44.27
CA THR A 492 -42.10 10.20 -45.11
C THR A 492 -42.32 9.82 -46.58
N GLY A 493 -43.54 9.45 -46.97
CA GLY A 493 -43.94 9.16 -48.35
C GLY A 493 -45.30 9.75 -48.75
N GLY A 494 -45.74 10.83 -48.09
CA GLY A 494 -47.05 11.46 -48.32
C GLY A 494 -48.08 11.07 -47.26
N CYS A 495 -49.37 11.03 -47.61
CA CYS A 495 -50.44 10.79 -46.64
C CYS A 495 -50.44 9.33 -46.17
N THR A 496 -49.95 9.14 -44.95
CA THR A 496 -49.92 7.86 -44.27
C THR A 496 -50.75 7.94 -43.01
N TRP A 497 -51.33 6.80 -42.61
CA TRP A 497 -51.85 6.70 -41.27
C TRP A 497 -50.74 6.90 -40.25
N ASP A 498 -50.98 7.75 -39.26
CA ASP A 498 -50.12 7.87 -38.07
C ASP A 498 -50.00 6.52 -37.36
N THR A 499 -49.04 6.46 -36.45
CA THR A 499 -49.00 5.52 -35.34
C THR A 499 -50.41 5.27 -34.78
N CYS A 500 -50.70 4.00 -34.54
CA CYS A 500 -52.00 3.60 -34.02
C CYS A 500 -52.12 4.10 -32.59
N VAL A 501 -52.88 5.18 -32.36
CA VAL A 501 -53.19 5.67 -31.01
C VAL A 501 -54.14 4.66 -30.37
N PRO A 502 -53.67 3.90 -29.37
CA PRO A 502 -54.47 2.89 -28.74
C PRO A 502 -55.49 3.56 -27.79
N PRO A 503 -56.64 2.92 -27.50
CA PRO A 503 -57.65 3.52 -26.63
C PRO A 503 -57.13 3.78 -25.21
N ALA A 504 -57.77 4.70 -24.50
CA ALA A 504 -57.49 4.92 -23.09
C ALA A 504 -57.86 3.69 -22.25
N GLU A 505 -57.06 3.43 -21.21
CA GLU A 505 -57.20 2.28 -20.32
C GLU A 505 -58.62 2.14 -19.74
N THR A 506 -59.17 0.93 -19.85
CA THR A 506 -60.40 0.55 -19.17
C THR A 506 -60.08 -0.59 -18.23
N CYS A 507 -60.24 -0.38 -16.91
CA CYS A 507 -60.11 -1.43 -15.90
C CYS A 507 -60.76 -2.76 -16.32
N ASN A 508 -59.96 -3.66 -16.87
CA ASN A 508 -60.41 -4.87 -17.52
C ASN A 508 -59.43 -6.06 -17.36
N GLY A 509 -58.15 -5.79 -17.07
CA GLY A 509 -57.07 -6.78 -16.94
C GLY A 509 -56.34 -7.06 -18.26
N VAL A 510 -56.51 -6.20 -19.26
CA VAL A 510 -55.80 -6.18 -20.54
C VAL A 510 -55.17 -4.80 -20.68
N ASP A 511 -53.99 -4.77 -21.27
CA ASP A 511 -53.32 -3.57 -21.76
C ASP A 511 -54.13 -3.05 -22.96
N ASP A 512 -54.97 -2.04 -22.76
CA ASP A 512 -55.81 -1.45 -23.80
C ASP A 512 -55.01 -0.42 -24.63
N ASN A 513 -54.12 0.32 -23.97
CA ASN A 513 -53.27 1.39 -24.46
C ASN A 513 -51.89 0.90 -24.97
N CYS A 514 -51.65 -0.42 -24.96
CA CYS A 514 -50.44 -1.10 -25.41
C CYS A 514 -49.11 -0.56 -24.86
N ASN A 515 -49.08 0.01 -23.65
CA ASN A 515 -47.84 0.50 -23.03
C ASN A 515 -47.05 -0.61 -22.28
N ALA A 516 -47.45 -1.87 -22.45
CA ALA A 516 -46.99 -3.06 -21.73
C ALA A 516 -47.42 -3.16 -20.26
N VAL A 517 -48.37 -2.33 -19.80
CA VAL A 517 -48.91 -2.31 -18.43
C VAL A 517 -50.44 -2.25 -18.47
N ALA A 518 -51.09 -3.41 -18.27
CA ALA A 518 -52.54 -3.50 -18.16
C ALA A 518 -53.12 -2.64 -17.02
N ASP A 519 -54.25 -1.98 -17.26
CA ASP A 519 -54.94 -1.08 -16.34
C ASP A 519 -54.06 0.07 -15.79
N ASP A 520 -53.12 0.58 -16.60
CA ASP A 520 -52.36 1.81 -16.31
C ASP A 520 -53.29 3.02 -16.02
N GLY A 521 -52.83 3.95 -15.19
CA GLY A 521 -53.62 5.08 -14.69
C GLY A 521 -54.70 4.72 -13.65
N PHE A 522 -54.97 3.44 -13.39
CA PHE A 522 -55.75 2.99 -12.23
C PHE A 522 -54.84 2.73 -11.01
N ALA A 523 -55.44 2.50 -9.83
CA ALA A 523 -54.66 2.30 -8.61
C ALA A 523 -53.92 0.94 -8.57
N CYS A 524 -54.37 -0.02 -9.39
CA CYS A 524 -53.77 -1.34 -9.58
C CYS A 524 -54.36 -2.10 -10.77
N VAL A 525 -53.62 -3.08 -11.27
CA VAL A 525 -54.08 -4.03 -12.31
C VAL A 525 -55.07 -5.03 -11.72
N ARG A 526 -56.22 -5.26 -12.37
CA ARG A 526 -57.28 -6.13 -11.87
C ARG A 526 -56.74 -7.54 -11.55
N GLY A 527 -56.93 -7.97 -10.30
CA GLY A 527 -56.47 -9.27 -9.83
C GLY A 527 -54.97 -9.34 -9.47
N ALA A 528 -54.18 -8.27 -9.66
CA ALA A 528 -52.81 -8.21 -9.16
C ALA A 528 -52.79 -8.30 -7.62
N SER A 529 -51.80 -9.02 -7.11
CA SER A 529 -51.39 -8.97 -5.71
C SER A 529 -50.35 -7.86 -5.54
N GLY A 530 -50.56 -6.98 -4.57
CA GLY A 530 -49.60 -5.96 -4.17
C GLY A 530 -49.30 -6.04 -2.68
N SER A 531 -48.14 -5.52 -2.29
CA SER A 531 -47.83 -5.28 -0.88
C SER A 531 -48.58 -4.06 -0.35
N CYS A 532 -48.86 -4.08 0.95
CA CYS A 532 -49.40 -2.96 1.72
C CYS A 532 -48.79 -2.96 3.12
N THR A 533 -48.70 -1.78 3.73
CA THR A 533 -48.40 -1.68 5.16
C THR A 533 -49.68 -1.96 5.95
N THR A 534 -49.62 -2.93 6.85
CA THR A 534 -50.71 -3.26 7.80
C THR A 534 -50.81 -2.20 8.90
N SER A 535 -51.78 -2.33 9.81
CA SER A 535 -51.92 -1.41 10.96
C SER A 535 -50.77 -1.50 11.98
N CYS A 536 -50.03 -2.62 12.03
CA CYS A 536 -48.88 -2.82 12.91
C CYS A 536 -47.53 -2.49 12.23
N GLY A 537 -47.51 -2.29 10.91
CA GLY A 537 -46.30 -1.94 10.14
C GLY A 537 -45.72 -3.09 9.30
N SER A 538 -46.24 -4.30 9.45
CA SER A 538 -45.86 -5.47 8.65
C SER A 538 -46.25 -5.33 7.16
N THR A 539 -45.60 -6.11 6.29
CA THR A 539 -45.89 -6.12 4.85
C THR A 539 -47.01 -7.12 4.54
N GLY A 540 -48.24 -6.63 4.54
CA GLY A 540 -49.44 -7.38 4.15
C GLY A 540 -49.61 -7.52 2.65
N GLY A 541 -50.48 -8.47 2.28
CA GLY A 541 -50.93 -8.68 0.92
C GLY A 541 -52.30 -8.05 0.68
N ARG A 542 -52.48 -7.38 -0.46
CA ARG A 542 -53.77 -6.89 -0.95
C ARG A 542 -53.98 -7.35 -2.38
N VAL A 543 -55.22 -7.65 -2.73
CA VAL A 543 -55.61 -8.02 -4.09
C VAL A 543 -56.39 -6.87 -4.71
N CYS A 544 -56.07 -6.55 -5.97
CA CYS A 544 -56.77 -5.54 -6.72
C CYS A 544 -58.17 -6.01 -7.12
N GLY A 545 -59.18 -5.20 -6.79
CA GLY A 545 -60.59 -5.49 -6.99
C GLY A 545 -61.05 -5.39 -8.45
N GLY A 546 -62.32 -5.71 -8.67
CA GLY A 546 -62.97 -5.60 -9.98
C GLY A 546 -63.12 -4.16 -10.50
N ASP A 547 -62.89 -3.16 -9.66
CA ASP A 547 -62.91 -1.73 -9.96
C ASP A 547 -61.51 -1.11 -10.07
N CYS A 548 -60.46 -1.95 -10.11
CA CYS A 548 -59.05 -1.53 -10.13
C CYS A 548 -58.66 -0.64 -8.95
N THR A 549 -59.31 -0.88 -7.80
CA THR A 549 -58.91 -0.36 -6.50
C THR A 549 -58.30 -1.46 -5.64
N TRP A 550 -57.38 -1.09 -4.77
CA TRP A 550 -56.79 -2.01 -3.81
C TRP A 550 -57.83 -2.45 -2.77
N GLY A 551 -58.01 -3.78 -2.62
CA GLY A 551 -58.72 -4.35 -1.49
C GLY A 551 -58.05 -4.04 -0.15
N GLY A 552 -58.75 -4.34 0.94
CA GLY A 552 -58.20 -4.21 2.29
C GLY A 552 -56.91 -5.01 2.46
N CYS A 553 -55.96 -4.48 3.23
CA CYS A 553 -54.70 -5.14 3.51
C CYS A 553 -54.94 -6.37 4.40
N ALA A 554 -54.64 -7.57 3.89
CA ALA A 554 -54.58 -8.78 4.68
C ALA A 554 -53.16 -8.92 5.22
N ALA A 555 -53.03 -9.03 6.54
CA ALA A 555 -51.74 -9.31 7.16
C ALA A 555 -51.24 -10.71 6.76
N PRO A 556 -49.93 -10.95 6.67
CA PRO A 556 -49.37 -12.28 6.50
C PRO A 556 -49.66 -13.15 7.73
N ALA A 557 -49.43 -14.45 7.64
CA ALA A 557 -49.42 -15.29 8.84
C ALA A 557 -48.07 -15.16 9.56
N GLU A 558 -48.08 -15.26 10.89
CA GLU A 558 -46.89 -15.23 11.75
C GLU A 558 -45.71 -16.05 11.21
N ILE A 559 -44.53 -15.44 11.22
CA ILE A 559 -43.25 -16.08 10.95
C ILE A 559 -42.33 -15.80 12.13
N CYS A 560 -41.34 -16.68 12.36
CA CYS A 560 -40.38 -16.43 13.44
C CYS A 560 -39.41 -15.29 13.06
N SER A 561 -39.76 -14.07 13.44
CA SER A 561 -39.05 -12.84 13.07
C SER A 561 -38.75 -11.92 14.26
N GLY A 562 -39.47 -12.08 15.38
CA GLY A 562 -39.48 -11.14 16.49
C GLY A 562 -40.37 -9.90 16.27
N PHE A 563 -41.27 -9.91 15.29
CA PHE A 563 -42.26 -8.87 15.02
C PHE A 563 -43.69 -9.42 15.04
N ASP A 564 -44.66 -8.54 15.26
CA ASP A 564 -46.10 -8.80 15.10
C ASP A 564 -46.41 -8.75 13.60
N GLU A 565 -46.55 -9.89 12.95
CA GLU A 565 -46.74 -9.97 11.50
C GLU A 565 -48.23 -9.87 11.13
N ASP A 566 -49.09 -10.61 11.85
CA ASP A 566 -50.52 -10.72 11.55
C ASP A 566 -51.39 -9.59 12.15
N CYS A 567 -50.79 -8.77 13.03
CA CYS A 567 -51.36 -7.63 13.74
C CYS A 567 -52.43 -7.99 14.80
N ASP A 568 -52.44 -9.20 15.37
CA ASP A 568 -53.32 -9.51 16.52
C ASP A 568 -52.86 -8.87 17.85
N GLY A 569 -51.59 -8.43 17.92
CA GLY A 569 -50.97 -7.80 19.08
C GLY A 569 -50.10 -8.72 19.94
N ALA A 570 -49.86 -9.96 19.51
CA ALA A 570 -48.80 -10.82 19.98
C ALA A 570 -47.56 -10.72 19.05
N THR A 571 -46.62 -11.67 19.14
CA THR A 571 -45.33 -11.67 18.44
C THR A 571 -44.79 -13.09 18.47
N ASP A 572 -44.55 -13.68 17.31
CA ASP A 572 -44.15 -15.09 17.15
C ASP A 572 -45.11 -16.09 17.87
N GLU A 573 -46.41 -15.82 17.93
CA GLU A 573 -47.36 -16.76 18.56
C GLU A 573 -47.62 -18.02 17.72
N GLY A 574 -48.00 -19.10 18.40
CA GLY A 574 -48.07 -20.43 17.80
C GLY A 574 -46.72 -21.16 17.71
N PHE A 575 -45.59 -20.47 17.90
CA PHE A 575 -44.27 -21.09 18.04
C PHE A 575 -43.96 -21.50 19.51
N THR A 576 -42.78 -22.10 19.76
CA THR A 576 -42.43 -22.63 21.10
C THR A 576 -41.76 -21.62 22.03
N CYS A 577 -41.28 -20.51 21.47
CA CYS A 577 -40.73 -19.34 22.16
C CYS A 577 -40.70 -18.15 21.19
N VAL A 578 -40.59 -16.92 21.72
CA VAL A 578 -40.46 -15.68 20.93
C VAL A 578 -38.98 -15.48 20.56
N LEU A 579 -38.67 -15.06 19.33
CA LEU A 579 -37.29 -14.96 18.84
C LEU A 579 -36.45 -14.04 19.73
N GLY A 580 -35.23 -14.48 20.08
CA GLY A 580 -34.35 -13.73 20.97
C GLY A 580 -34.77 -13.71 22.46
N SER A 581 -35.94 -14.26 22.82
CA SER A 581 -36.32 -14.40 24.24
C SER A 581 -35.38 -15.37 24.98
N ALA A 582 -35.11 -15.05 26.25
CA ALA A 582 -34.33 -15.91 27.14
C ALA A 582 -35.27 -16.78 28.00
N GLY A 583 -35.08 -18.10 27.93
CA GLY A 583 -35.83 -19.07 28.72
C GLY A 583 -34.96 -19.74 29.78
N PRO A 584 -35.53 -20.16 30.92
CA PRO A 584 -34.80 -20.94 31.92
C PRO A 584 -34.52 -22.34 31.39
N CYS A 585 -33.36 -22.90 31.72
CA CYS A 585 -33.04 -24.29 31.46
C CYS A 585 -32.08 -24.86 32.52
N THR A 586 -31.97 -26.19 32.58
CA THR A 586 -31.14 -26.87 33.59
C THR A 586 -29.76 -27.17 33.01
N THR A 587 -28.71 -26.68 33.67
CA THR A 587 -27.31 -26.95 33.27
C THR A 587 -26.87 -28.36 33.64
N THR A 588 -25.69 -28.77 33.18
CA THR A 588 -25.05 -30.05 33.53
C THR A 588 -24.76 -30.19 35.03
N CYS A 589 -24.43 -29.09 35.73
CA CYS A 589 -24.23 -29.07 37.18
C CYS A 589 -25.53 -28.87 37.99
N SER A 590 -26.71 -28.85 37.33
CA SER A 590 -28.04 -28.62 37.92
C SER A 590 -28.31 -27.19 38.42
N SER A 591 -27.48 -26.21 38.04
CA SER A 591 -27.81 -24.79 38.16
C SER A 591 -28.89 -24.38 37.13
N THR A 592 -29.55 -23.23 37.36
CA THR A 592 -30.56 -22.69 36.43
C THR A 592 -29.88 -21.74 35.47
N GLY A 593 -29.57 -22.23 34.27
CA GLY A 593 -28.99 -21.45 33.18
C GLY A 593 -30.06 -20.76 32.33
N THR A 594 -29.58 -19.97 31.37
CA THR A 594 -30.41 -19.33 30.34
C THR A 594 -30.12 -19.95 28.98
N GLN A 595 -31.17 -20.29 28.24
CA GLN A 595 -31.10 -20.62 26.82
C GLN A 595 -31.80 -19.53 26.00
N LEU A 596 -31.29 -19.27 24.80
CA LEU A 596 -31.91 -18.33 23.87
C LEU A 596 -32.88 -19.04 22.93
N CYS A 597 -33.97 -18.38 22.58
CA CYS A 597 -34.83 -18.78 21.47
C CYS A 597 -34.12 -18.45 20.15
N GLY A 598 -33.76 -19.49 19.38
CA GLY A 598 -32.99 -19.36 18.14
C GLY A 598 -33.88 -19.20 16.90
N GLY A 599 -33.24 -19.06 15.74
CA GLY A 599 -33.93 -18.98 14.45
C GLY A 599 -34.87 -20.16 14.22
N GLY A 600 -36.14 -19.88 13.93
CA GLY A 600 -37.22 -20.88 13.87
C GLY A 600 -38.05 -21.00 15.15
N CYS A 601 -37.82 -20.14 16.15
CA CYS A 601 -38.64 -19.98 17.35
C CYS A 601 -38.74 -21.27 18.16
N VAL A 602 -37.56 -21.89 18.25
CA VAL A 602 -37.22 -23.08 19.02
C VAL A 602 -36.11 -22.74 19.98
N TRP A 603 -36.20 -23.29 21.19
CA TRP A 603 -35.13 -23.19 22.17
C TRP A 603 -33.84 -23.80 21.61
N SER A 604 -32.73 -23.06 21.67
CA SER A 604 -31.43 -23.49 21.13
C SER A 604 -30.91 -24.81 21.72
N GLY A 605 -31.42 -25.21 22.89
CA GLY A 605 -30.98 -26.39 23.64
C GLY A 605 -29.60 -26.22 24.28
N VAL A 606 -28.93 -25.08 24.05
CA VAL A 606 -27.67 -24.71 24.67
C VAL A 606 -27.98 -23.88 25.92
N CYS A 607 -27.76 -24.46 27.09
CA CYS A 607 -27.81 -23.73 28.35
C CYS A 607 -26.49 -22.99 28.57
N THR A 608 -26.53 -21.67 28.57
CA THR A 608 -25.47 -20.85 29.17
C THR A 608 -25.66 -20.90 30.69
N PRO A 609 -24.69 -21.39 31.46
CA PRO A 609 -24.77 -21.38 32.91
C PRO A 609 -24.63 -19.94 33.44
N PRO A 610 -25.16 -19.63 34.64
CA PRO A 610 -24.99 -18.32 35.27
C PRO A 610 -23.53 -18.08 35.67
N ALA A 611 -23.14 -16.83 35.93
CA ALA A 611 -21.82 -16.52 36.46
C ALA A 611 -21.72 -16.85 37.97
N GLU A 612 -20.51 -17.21 38.43
CA GLU A 612 -20.21 -17.60 39.81
C GLU A 612 -20.68 -16.61 40.89
N VAL A 613 -21.43 -17.12 41.87
CA VAL A 613 -21.89 -16.35 43.04
C VAL A 613 -21.36 -16.99 44.31
N CYS A 614 -20.62 -16.23 45.11
CA CYS A 614 -20.04 -16.66 46.40
C CYS A 614 -21.04 -17.38 47.34
N ASN A 615 -21.17 -18.69 47.20
CA ASN A 615 -22.21 -19.51 47.81
C ASN A 615 -21.71 -20.91 48.23
N GLY A 616 -20.55 -21.34 47.73
CA GLY A 616 -19.94 -22.65 48.01
C GLY A 616 -20.42 -23.78 47.08
N VAL A 617 -20.99 -23.43 45.93
CA VAL A 617 -21.41 -24.32 44.85
C VAL A 617 -20.80 -23.80 43.55
N ASP A 618 -20.58 -24.73 42.62
CA ASP A 618 -20.21 -24.51 41.22
C ASP A 618 -21.51 -24.12 40.46
N ASP A 619 -21.72 -22.82 40.27
CA ASP A 619 -22.87 -22.22 39.59
C ASP A 619 -22.67 -22.22 38.07
N ASP A 620 -21.44 -21.95 37.61
CA ASP A 620 -21.06 -21.80 36.20
C ASP A 620 -20.67 -23.11 35.49
N CYS A 621 -20.56 -24.21 36.26
CA CYS A 621 -20.23 -25.57 35.83
C CYS A 621 -18.77 -25.78 35.33
N ASP A 622 -17.79 -24.94 35.70
CA ASP A 622 -16.37 -25.17 35.37
C ASP A 622 -15.68 -26.26 36.24
N ALA A 623 -16.37 -26.75 37.27
CA ALA A 623 -15.92 -27.68 38.32
C ALA A 623 -15.11 -27.07 39.49
N VAL A 624 -15.14 -25.75 39.68
CA VAL A 624 -14.49 -25.00 40.76
C VAL A 624 -15.48 -24.02 41.42
N ALA A 625 -16.04 -24.42 42.57
CA ALA A 625 -16.96 -23.57 43.33
C ALA A 625 -16.30 -22.27 43.83
N ASP A 626 -16.99 -21.14 43.69
CA ASP A 626 -16.55 -19.78 44.03
C ASP A 626 -15.25 -19.37 43.29
N ASP A 627 -15.09 -19.79 42.03
CA ASP A 627 -14.06 -19.30 41.11
C ASP A 627 -14.11 -17.75 40.95
N GLY A 628 -12.98 -17.14 40.61
CA GLY A 628 -12.84 -15.68 40.53
C GLY A 628 -12.85 -14.91 41.87
N TYR A 629 -13.22 -15.54 43.00
CA TYR A 629 -13.14 -14.94 44.34
C TYR A 629 -11.81 -15.26 45.06
N ALA A 630 -11.53 -14.59 46.18
CA ALA A 630 -10.27 -14.73 46.90
C ALA A 630 -10.14 -16.07 47.68
N CYS A 631 -11.26 -16.73 47.96
CA CYS A 631 -11.35 -18.04 48.60
C CYS A 631 -12.75 -18.66 48.48
N VAL A 632 -12.82 -19.99 48.52
CA VAL A 632 -14.11 -20.72 48.59
C VAL A 632 -14.78 -20.48 49.94
N ARG A 633 -16.06 -20.15 49.94
CA ARG A 633 -16.84 -19.75 51.12
C ARG A 633 -16.78 -20.78 52.24
N GLY A 634 -16.37 -20.33 53.43
CA GLY A 634 -16.23 -21.21 54.60
C GLY A 634 -14.97 -22.10 54.61
N SER A 635 -14.08 -22.00 53.62
CA SER A 635 -12.75 -22.61 53.67
C SER A 635 -11.83 -21.93 54.71
N SER A 636 -10.71 -22.57 55.03
CA SER A 636 -9.68 -22.02 55.93
C SER A 636 -8.30 -22.06 55.28
N GLY A 637 -7.56 -20.96 55.35
CA GLY A 637 -6.22 -20.81 54.79
C GLY A 637 -5.17 -20.41 55.83
N SER A 638 -3.90 -20.62 55.50
CA SER A 638 -2.76 -20.10 56.27
C SER A 638 -2.46 -18.65 55.90
N CYS A 639 -1.82 -17.93 56.82
CA CYS A 639 -1.40 -16.55 56.62
C CYS A 639 -0.13 -16.21 57.42
N PRO A 640 0.78 -15.37 56.89
CA PRO A 640 1.92 -14.90 57.65
C PRO A 640 1.48 -13.90 58.72
N THR A 641 2.05 -14.02 59.92
CA THR A 641 1.86 -13.07 61.03
C THR A 641 2.94 -11.98 61.02
N SER A 642 2.76 -10.91 61.81
CA SER A 642 3.72 -9.80 61.91
C SER A 642 5.06 -10.19 62.55
N CYS A 643 5.08 -11.25 63.36
CA CYS A 643 6.29 -11.80 63.99
C CYS A 643 6.96 -12.92 63.15
N GLY A 644 6.38 -13.29 62.01
CA GLY A 644 6.96 -14.27 61.08
C GLY A 644 6.52 -15.73 61.29
N THR A 645 5.55 -15.96 62.17
CA THR A 645 4.88 -17.26 62.34
C THR A 645 3.74 -17.46 61.30
N THR A 646 3.24 -18.70 61.20
CA THR A 646 2.12 -19.03 60.31
C THR A 646 0.82 -19.11 61.11
N GLY A 647 -0.02 -18.10 60.97
CA GLY A 647 -1.37 -18.06 61.52
C GLY A 647 -2.42 -18.70 60.61
N THR A 648 -3.68 -18.66 61.06
CA THR A 648 -4.84 -19.16 60.29
C THR A 648 -5.91 -18.09 60.08
N ARG A 649 -6.63 -18.20 58.96
CA ARG A 649 -7.75 -17.31 58.60
C ARG A 649 -8.88 -18.10 57.93
N GLY A 650 -10.13 -17.71 58.22
CA GLY A 650 -11.31 -18.26 57.56
C GLY A 650 -11.73 -17.44 56.35
N CYS A 651 -12.39 -18.07 55.39
CA CYS A 651 -13.05 -17.41 54.27
C CYS A 651 -14.45 -16.94 54.68
N ALA A 652 -14.74 -15.65 54.51
CA ALA A 652 -15.96 -15.01 54.94
C ALA A 652 -17.14 -15.24 53.97
N ILE A 653 -18.30 -14.68 54.31
CA ILE A 653 -19.56 -14.81 53.54
C ILE A 653 -19.52 -14.13 52.17
N ASP A 654 -18.58 -13.22 51.96
CA ASP A 654 -18.28 -12.47 50.74
C ASP A 654 -17.06 -13.03 49.99
N CYS A 655 -16.64 -14.25 50.33
CA CYS A 655 -15.48 -14.94 49.75
C CYS A 655 -14.16 -14.14 49.89
N SER A 656 -14.09 -13.29 50.93
CA SER A 656 -12.88 -12.59 51.33
C SER A 656 -12.14 -13.35 52.45
N TRP A 657 -10.81 -13.22 52.46
CA TRP A 657 -9.99 -13.75 53.54
C TRP A 657 -10.12 -12.91 54.81
N GLY A 658 -10.57 -13.54 55.90
CA GLY A 658 -10.65 -12.91 57.22
C GLY A 658 -9.29 -12.57 57.85
N VAL A 659 -9.34 -11.90 59.00
CA VAL A 659 -8.15 -11.50 59.78
C VAL A 659 -7.31 -12.72 60.17
N CYS A 660 -5.98 -12.61 60.03
CA CYS A 660 -5.05 -13.65 60.44
C CYS A 660 -4.98 -13.77 61.97
N VAL A 661 -5.16 -14.99 62.49
CA VAL A 661 -5.02 -15.30 63.92
C VAL A 661 -3.66 -16.00 64.14
N PRO A 662 -2.74 -15.42 64.92
CA PRO A 662 -1.44 -16.04 65.21
C PRO A 662 -1.59 -17.31 66.09
N PRO A 663 -0.60 -18.22 66.07
CA PRO A 663 -0.52 -19.33 67.03
C PRO A 663 -0.23 -18.81 68.45
N ALA A 664 -0.25 -19.71 69.45
CA ALA A 664 0.14 -19.37 70.83
C ALA A 664 1.61 -19.70 71.12
N ASP A 665 2.19 -19.01 72.10
CA ASP A 665 3.62 -19.03 72.42
C ASP A 665 4.19 -20.41 72.82
N THR A 666 5.37 -20.74 72.32
CA THR A 666 6.06 -22.02 72.57
C THR A 666 7.50 -21.80 73.01
N CYS A 667 7.93 -22.33 74.16
CA CYS A 667 9.31 -22.27 74.71
C CYS A 667 10.41 -22.57 73.67
N ASN A 668 10.84 -21.52 72.96
CA ASN A 668 11.74 -21.60 71.81
C ASN A 668 12.68 -20.38 71.76
N GLY A 669 12.37 -19.29 72.48
CA GLY A 669 13.16 -18.05 72.54
C GLY A 669 12.74 -16.99 71.51
N ALA A 670 11.63 -17.21 70.81
CA ALA A 670 10.96 -16.27 69.91
C ALA A 670 9.58 -15.89 70.47
N ASP A 671 8.97 -14.92 69.82
CA ASP A 671 7.61 -14.41 70.05
C ASP A 671 6.74 -15.03 68.94
N ASP A 672 6.01 -16.11 69.26
CA ASP A 672 5.22 -16.85 68.26
C ASP A 672 3.81 -16.25 68.07
N ASP A 673 3.26 -15.62 69.11
CA ASP A 673 1.90 -15.04 69.13
C ASP A 673 1.84 -13.53 68.78
N CYS A 674 3.01 -12.92 68.61
CA CYS A 674 3.26 -11.54 68.20
C CYS A 674 2.91 -10.46 69.24
N ASP A 675 2.90 -10.78 70.54
CA ASP A 675 2.61 -9.82 71.61
C ASP A 675 3.80 -8.95 72.04
N THR A 676 4.99 -9.20 71.48
CA THR A 676 6.31 -8.60 71.75
C THR A 676 7.10 -9.15 72.94
N VAL A 677 6.63 -10.22 73.60
CA VAL A 677 7.30 -10.86 74.75
C VAL A 677 7.63 -12.34 74.45
N PRO A 678 8.88 -12.68 74.09
CA PRO A 678 9.27 -14.07 73.82
C PRO A 678 9.11 -14.99 75.03
N ASP A 679 8.48 -16.15 74.82
CA ASP A 679 8.17 -17.18 75.82
C ASP A 679 7.33 -16.67 77.04
N ASP A 680 6.34 -15.77 76.86
CA ASP A 680 5.50 -15.34 77.99
C ASP A 680 4.58 -16.46 78.50
N GLY A 681 4.27 -16.42 79.80
CA GLY A 681 3.59 -17.52 80.51
C GLY A 681 4.51 -18.67 80.93
N PHE A 682 5.78 -18.69 80.52
CA PHE A 682 6.79 -19.64 81.00
C PHE A 682 7.63 -19.07 82.18
N PHE A 683 8.45 -19.90 82.85
CA PHE A 683 9.20 -19.46 84.06
C PHE A 683 10.47 -18.64 83.74
N CYS A 684 11.07 -18.86 82.57
CA CYS A 684 12.19 -18.07 82.05
C CYS A 684 12.26 -18.19 80.52
N VAL A 685 12.75 -17.13 79.85
CA VAL A 685 12.96 -17.14 78.39
C VAL A 685 14.09 -18.10 78.03
N ARG A 686 13.92 -18.91 77.00
CA ARG A 686 14.86 -19.94 76.58
C ARG A 686 16.22 -19.33 76.22
N GLY A 687 17.30 -19.95 76.71
CA GLY A 687 18.67 -19.47 76.48
C GLY A 687 19.09 -18.25 77.31
N SER A 688 18.20 -17.64 78.09
CA SER A 688 18.57 -16.58 79.05
C SER A 688 19.51 -17.11 80.15
N THR A 689 20.26 -16.21 80.80
CA THR A 689 21.22 -16.57 81.87
C THR A 689 21.12 -15.62 83.07
N THR A 690 21.42 -16.14 84.27
CA THR A 690 21.42 -15.37 85.53
C THR A 690 22.56 -15.82 86.45
N PRO A 691 23.18 -14.94 87.26
CA PRO A 691 24.23 -15.33 88.21
C PRO A 691 23.73 -16.35 89.25
N CYS A 692 24.53 -17.37 89.60
CA CYS A 692 24.16 -18.34 90.65
C CYS A 692 23.95 -17.67 92.03
N THR A 693 24.52 -16.47 92.25
CA THR A 693 24.41 -15.70 93.50
C THR A 693 23.08 -14.95 93.66
N SER A 694 22.33 -14.75 92.57
CA SER A 694 20.97 -14.17 92.61
C SER A 694 19.86 -15.24 92.70
N LEU A 695 20.22 -16.52 92.72
CA LEU A 695 19.26 -17.61 92.89
C LEU A 695 18.84 -17.75 94.37
N PRO A 696 17.55 -18.02 94.68
CA PRO A 696 17.07 -18.12 96.07
C PRO A 696 17.70 -19.25 96.91
N SER A 697 18.30 -20.26 96.28
CA SER A 697 18.92 -21.41 96.94
C SER A 697 20.37 -21.11 97.36
N GLY A 698 20.54 -20.48 98.53
CA GLY A 698 21.84 -20.09 99.05
C GLY A 698 22.79 -21.26 99.35
N GLY A 699 24.06 -21.12 98.95
CA GLY A 699 25.13 -22.11 99.16
C GLY A 699 26.27 -22.04 98.13
N TRP A 700 26.02 -21.39 96.99
CA TRP A 700 26.99 -21.27 95.88
C TRP A 700 27.99 -20.13 96.09
N THR A 701 29.28 -20.41 95.92
CA THR A 701 30.36 -19.41 95.98
C THR A 701 30.70 -18.78 94.62
N GLY A 702 30.07 -19.22 93.53
CA GLY A 702 30.23 -18.67 92.18
C GLY A 702 29.61 -19.55 91.09
N GLY A 703 29.39 -18.96 89.91
CA GLY A 703 28.83 -19.59 88.71
C GLY A 703 27.73 -18.77 88.04
N THR A 704 27.30 -19.22 86.85
CA THR A 704 26.13 -18.70 86.11
C THR A 704 25.17 -19.85 85.84
N ALA A 705 23.87 -19.62 86.00
CA ALA A 705 22.81 -20.56 85.66
C ALA A 705 22.12 -20.16 84.33
N THR A 706 21.71 -21.15 83.56
CA THR A 706 21.03 -21.00 82.26
C THR A 706 19.58 -21.45 82.38
N CYS A 707 18.64 -20.80 81.69
CA CYS A 707 17.26 -21.27 81.62
C CYS A 707 17.20 -22.67 80.99
N ALA A 708 16.34 -23.55 81.51
CA ALA A 708 16.14 -24.89 80.98
C ALA A 708 15.53 -24.86 79.56
N ASN A 709 15.78 -25.90 78.76
CA ASN A 709 15.27 -26.00 77.38
C ASN A 709 13.74 -26.13 77.28
N ASP A 710 13.06 -26.40 78.40
CA ASP A 710 11.60 -26.47 78.56
C ASP A 710 11.04 -25.25 79.32
N CYS A 711 11.88 -24.22 79.55
CA CYS A 711 11.54 -22.99 80.23
C CYS A 711 10.95 -23.18 81.64
N SER A 712 11.21 -24.34 82.28
CA SER A 712 10.63 -24.72 83.58
C SER A 712 11.39 -24.20 84.80
N GLY A 713 12.63 -23.72 84.62
CA GLY A 713 13.50 -23.30 85.72
C GLY A 713 14.96 -23.03 85.32
N TRP A 714 15.77 -22.68 86.31
CA TRP A 714 17.21 -22.40 86.13
C TRP A 714 18.07 -23.64 86.37
N VAL A 715 18.94 -23.98 85.41
CA VAL A 715 19.88 -25.10 85.50
C VAL A 715 21.16 -24.66 86.23
N THR A 716 21.46 -25.29 87.37
CA THR A 716 22.53 -24.87 88.29
C THR A 716 23.84 -25.64 88.15
N THR A 717 24.03 -26.44 87.10
CA THR A 717 25.22 -27.29 86.89
C THR A 717 26.53 -26.49 86.76
N GLY A 718 26.46 -25.19 86.48
CA GLY A 718 27.60 -24.26 86.45
C GLY A 718 28.03 -23.71 87.82
N CYS A 719 27.36 -24.07 88.92
CA CYS A 719 27.68 -23.61 90.29
C CYS A 719 28.52 -24.68 91.06
N THR A 720 29.40 -24.29 92.02
CA THR A 720 30.47 -25.18 92.59
C THR A 720 30.41 -25.46 94.11
N SER A 721 30.88 -26.66 94.56
CA SER A 721 31.00 -27.13 95.97
C SER A 721 32.04 -28.30 96.16
N ALA A 722 32.22 -28.89 97.36
CA ALA A 722 33.40 -29.72 97.78
C ALA A 722 33.18 -31.25 98.05
N SER A 723 34.26 -32.03 98.33
CA SER A 723 34.39 -33.51 98.13
C SER A 723 34.20 -34.49 99.34
N PHE A 724 34.09 -35.81 99.05
CA PHE A 724 33.63 -36.94 99.91
C PHE A 724 34.70 -37.72 100.73
N ASP A 725 34.35 -38.18 101.96
CA ASP A 725 35.14 -39.11 102.81
C ASP A 725 34.25 -40.15 103.58
N PRO A 726 34.47 -41.49 103.40
CA PRO A 726 33.68 -42.57 103.99
C PRO A 726 34.05 -42.99 105.43
N SER A 727 35.03 -42.36 106.08
CA SER A 727 35.56 -42.86 107.36
C SER A 727 34.61 -42.57 108.55
N GLY A 728 34.00 -43.59 109.16
CA GLY A 728 33.02 -43.38 110.24
C GLY A 728 32.44 -44.66 110.86
N ASN A 729 31.54 -44.48 111.83
CA ASN A 729 30.75 -45.55 112.42
C ASN A 729 29.39 -45.64 111.72
N TYR A 730 29.01 -46.84 111.31
CA TYR A 730 27.78 -47.10 110.59
C TYR A 730 26.97 -48.19 111.29
N THR A 731 25.67 -47.98 111.43
CA THR A 731 24.73 -49.02 111.90
C THR A 731 24.67 -50.20 110.92
N VAL A 732 24.17 -51.35 111.36
CA VAL A 732 23.98 -52.54 110.50
C VAL A 732 22.55 -53.04 110.64
N SER A 733 21.80 -53.00 109.54
CA SER A 733 20.41 -53.46 109.45
C SER A 733 20.18 -54.31 108.20
N PRO A 734 19.47 -55.44 108.28
CA PRO A 734 19.11 -56.16 109.50
C PRO A 734 20.36 -56.68 110.24
N THR A 735 20.27 -56.84 111.56
CA THR A 735 21.36 -57.40 112.38
C THR A 735 21.73 -58.80 111.89
N ALA A 736 22.99 -59.01 111.51
CA ALA A 736 23.48 -60.33 111.12
C ALA A 736 23.63 -61.21 112.37
N THR A 737 22.85 -62.29 112.45
CA THR A 737 22.93 -63.27 113.55
C THR A 737 22.94 -64.72 113.06
N TYR A 738 23.79 -65.56 113.67
CA TYR A 738 23.80 -67.02 113.51
C TYR A 738 24.56 -67.70 114.65
N THR A 739 24.19 -68.93 114.99
CA THR A 739 24.86 -69.71 116.03
C THR A 739 24.96 -71.16 115.58
N CYS A 740 26.15 -71.75 115.67
CA CYS A 740 26.41 -73.15 115.30
C CYS A 740 27.54 -73.75 116.16
N ALA A 741 27.99 -74.97 115.86
CA ALA A 741 29.02 -75.70 116.61
C ALA A 741 28.80 -75.66 118.14
N PHE A 742 27.61 -76.06 118.58
CA PHE A 742 27.19 -76.07 120.00
C PHE A 742 27.31 -74.72 120.74
N GLY A 743 27.29 -73.60 120.01
CA GLY A 743 27.39 -72.24 120.56
C GLY A 743 28.79 -71.64 120.54
N LEU A 744 29.80 -72.36 120.03
CA LEU A 744 31.17 -71.85 119.88
C LEU A 744 31.27 -70.77 118.80
N VAL A 745 30.53 -70.93 117.70
CA VAL A 745 30.34 -69.88 116.70
C VAL A 745 29.09 -69.10 117.10
N ASN A 746 29.25 -67.83 117.45
CA ASN A 746 28.15 -66.91 117.73
C ASN A 746 28.37 -65.59 116.99
N ILE A 747 27.44 -65.25 116.12
CA ILE A 747 27.46 -64.07 115.27
C ILE A 747 26.33 -63.16 115.73
N ASN A 748 26.66 -61.90 116.04
CA ASN A 748 25.71 -60.82 116.29
C ASN A 748 26.40 -59.49 115.93
N VAL A 749 25.98 -58.86 114.83
CA VAL A 749 26.60 -57.61 114.32
C VAL A 749 25.54 -56.53 114.08
N THR A 750 25.60 -55.45 114.87
CA THR A 750 24.70 -54.29 114.82
C THR A 750 25.37 -53.00 114.33
N MET A 751 26.69 -52.98 114.18
CA MET A 751 27.47 -51.80 113.78
C MET A 751 28.79 -52.22 113.13
N PHE A 752 29.26 -51.45 112.15
CA PHE A 752 30.61 -51.52 111.59
C PHE A 752 31.31 -50.16 111.69
N THR A 753 32.59 -50.17 112.05
CA THR A 753 33.47 -49.00 111.93
C THR A 753 34.28 -49.13 110.65
N PHE A 754 34.18 -48.15 109.75
CA PHE A 754 34.94 -48.04 108.51
C PHE A 754 36.04 -46.98 108.68
N VAL A 755 37.28 -47.32 108.34
CA VAL A 755 38.41 -46.36 108.31
C VAL A 755 39.13 -46.49 106.98
N ASP A 756 39.20 -45.38 106.24
CA ASP A 756 39.80 -45.30 104.91
C ASP A 756 40.99 -44.33 104.88
N SER A 757 42.19 -44.89 104.70
CA SER A 757 43.46 -44.16 104.64
C SER A 757 43.69 -43.41 103.32
N GLY A 758 42.79 -43.54 102.35
CA GLY A 758 42.96 -43.13 100.97
C GLY A 758 43.68 -44.17 100.09
N SER A 759 44.22 -45.25 100.68
CA SER A 759 44.82 -46.37 99.95
C SER A 759 44.23 -47.73 100.35
N SER A 760 43.76 -47.89 101.59
CA SER A 760 43.12 -49.11 102.10
C SER A 760 41.92 -48.81 102.98
N LEU A 761 40.91 -49.67 102.89
CA LEU A 761 39.73 -49.68 103.76
C LEU A 761 39.86 -50.80 104.80
N SER A 762 39.53 -50.48 106.05
CA SER A 762 39.45 -51.45 107.15
C SER A 762 38.09 -51.38 107.83
N VAL A 763 37.52 -52.55 108.17
CA VAL A 763 36.17 -52.70 108.73
C VAL A 763 36.21 -53.62 109.94
N SER A 764 35.68 -53.12 111.07
CA SER A 764 35.73 -53.78 112.37
C SER A 764 34.35 -53.72 113.07
N PRO A 765 33.98 -54.73 113.89
CA PRO A 765 34.68 -55.97 114.16
C PRO A 765 34.43 -57.06 113.11
N ALA A 766 35.37 -57.97 112.88
CA ALA A 766 35.01 -59.29 112.35
C ALA A 766 34.43 -60.15 113.48
N MET A 767 33.57 -61.09 113.13
CA MET A 767 32.70 -61.79 114.07
C MET A 767 33.49 -62.53 115.17
N ASN A 768 32.97 -62.50 116.40
CA ASN A 768 33.68 -62.93 117.62
C ASN A 768 35.04 -62.24 117.91
N GLY A 769 35.40 -61.17 117.17
CA GLY A 769 36.61 -60.37 117.40
C GLY A 769 37.92 -61.03 116.95
N CYS A 770 37.86 -62.13 116.20
CA CYS A 770 39.04 -62.93 115.87
C CYS A 770 39.91 -62.36 114.73
N CYS A 771 39.40 -61.42 113.93
CA CYS A 771 40.17 -60.65 112.95
C CYS A 771 39.54 -59.27 112.66
N VAL A 772 40.14 -58.51 111.73
CA VAL A 772 39.58 -57.27 111.15
C VAL A 772 39.57 -57.48 109.64
N MET A 773 38.49 -57.07 108.96
CA MET A 773 38.37 -57.24 107.51
C MET A 773 39.03 -56.06 106.80
N THR A 774 39.86 -56.32 105.78
CA THR A 774 40.62 -55.27 105.05
C THR A 774 40.52 -55.40 103.54
N GLY A 775 40.66 -54.28 102.82
CA GLY A 775 40.58 -54.19 101.35
C GLY A 775 41.05 -52.83 100.80
N ALA A 776 40.71 -52.53 99.55
CA ALA A 776 41.09 -51.28 98.86
C ALA A 776 40.26 -50.06 99.32
N SER A 777 40.77 -48.85 99.11
CA SER A 777 40.08 -47.59 99.43
C SER A 777 38.77 -47.40 98.63
N ALA A 778 37.75 -46.93 99.34
CA ALA A 778 36.44 -46.55 98.84
C ALA A 778 36.33 -45.05 98.48
N ARG A 779 37.31 -44.20 98.82
CA ARG A 779 37.20 -42.73 98.58
C ARG A 779 36.89 -42.34 97.13
N SER A 780 37.50 -43.03 96.16
CA SER A 780 37.31 -42.76 94.73
C SER A 780 36.32 -43.69 94.05
N THR A 781 36.14 -44.91 94.57
CA THR A 781 35.33 -45.97 93.93
C THR A 781 33.95 -46.17 94.56
N ARG A 782 33.77 -45.67 95.79
CA ARG A 782 32.66 -45.97 96.72
C ARG A 782 32.46 -47.46 97.02
N ASN A 783 33.34 -48.35 96.60
CA ASN A 783 33.15 -49.80 96.71
C ASN A 783 33.77 -50.39 97.98
N ILE A 784 33.08 -51.33 98.59
CA ILE A 784 33.48 -52.10 99.77
C ILE A 784 33.77 -53.52 99.31
N ASN A 785 34.98 -54.03 99.56
CA ASN A 785 35.31 -55.44 99.39
C ASN A 785 36.44 -55.81 100.36
N VAL A 786 36.08 -56.47 101.47
CA VAL A 786 36.99 -56.76 102.58
C VAL A 786 36.79 -58.20 103.07
N THR A 787 37.85 -58.87 103.53
CA THR A 787 37.79 -60.27 104.00
C THR A 787 38.81 -60.55 105.11
N CYS A 788 38.52 -61.50 106.01
CA CYS A 788 39.51 -62.13 106.88
C CYS A 788 39.14 -63.57 107.27
N THR A 789 40.11 -64.33 107.80
CA THR A 789 39.97 -65.75 108.17
C THR A 789 40.45 -66.00 109.59
N CYS A 790 39.63 -66.67 110.40
CA CYS A 790 39.95 -67.11 111.76
C CYS A 790 40.23 -68.62 111.77
N PRO A 791 41.49 -69.06 111.97
CA PRO A 791 41.85 -70.47 111.92
C PRO A 791 41.53 -71.23 113.22
N GLY A 792 41.13 -72.49 113.10
CA GLY A 792 40.77 -73.37 114.20
C GLY A 792 40.50 -74.82 113.76
N GLY A 793 39.88 -75.64 114.61
CA GLY A 793 39.39 -76.98 114.21
C GLY A 793 38.25 -76.92 113.17
N CYS A 794 37.60 -75.76 113.12
CA CYS A 794 36.81 -75.24 112.01
C CYS A 794 37.42 -73.87 111.66
N ASN A 795 37.79 -73.63 110.40
CA ASN A 795 38.24 -72.32 109.95
C ASN A 795 37.03 -71.48 109.53
N GLU A 796 36.93 -70.27 110.05
CA GLU A 796 35.83 -69.33 109.79
C GLU A 796 36.34 -68.23 108.85
N ILE A 797 35.67 -68.00 107.71
CA ILE A 797 36.05 -66.99 106.71
C ILE A 797 34.92 -65.97 106.60
N TYR A 798 35.24 -64.70 106.84
CA TYR A 798 34.29 -63.59 106.87
C TYR A 798 34.61 -62.59 105.75
N THR A 799 33.62 -62.30 104.90
CA THR A 799 33.73 -61.40 103.75
C THR A 799 32.57 -60.40 103.74
N LEU A 800 32.86 -59.11 103.53
CA LEU A 800 31.85 -58.07 103.31
C LEU A 800 32.11 -57.39 101.96
N THR A 801 31.13 -57.42 101.07
CA THR A 801 31.14 -56.73 99.76
C THR A 801 29.96 -55.77 99.65
N GLY A 802 30.11 -54.62 98.99
CA GLY A 802 29.06 -53.60 98.92
C GLY A 802 29.54 -52.28 98.32
N SER A 803 28.78 -51.20 98.53
CA SER A 803 29.17 -49.84 98.16
C SER A 803 28.44 -48.77 98.97
N PHE A 804 29.02 -47.56 99.01
CA PHE A 804 28.39 -46.33 99.51
C PHE A 804 27.54 -45.72 98.39
N ASP A 805 26.22 -45.67 98.57
CA ASP A 805 25.30 -45.06 97.59
C ASP A 805 25.21 -43.54 97.74
N THR A 806 25.45 -43.04 98.95
CA THR A 806 25.54 -41.63 99.32
C THR A 806 26.68 -41.43 100.31
N ASP A 807 26.97 -40.19 100.70
CA ASP A 807 28.12 -39.89 101.57
C ASP A 807 27.99 -40.47 102.99
N ASN A 808 26.77 -40.79 103.41
CA ASN A 808 26.45 -41.27 104.75
C ASN A 808 25.67 -42.59 104.77
N HIS A 809 25.56 -43.32 103.66
CA HIS A 809 24.86 -44.61 103.61
C HIS A 809 25.58 -45.62 102.69
N TRP A 810 25.52 -46.89 103.06
CA TRP A 810 26.07 -48.00 102.27
C TRP A 810 25.14 -49.22 102.30
N THR A 811 25.26 -50.05 101.28
CA THR A 811 24.58 -51.35 101.16
C THR A 811 25.61 -52.43 100.81
N GLY A 812 25.36 -53.66 101.26
CA GLY A 812 26.31 -54.76 101.03
C GLY A 812 25.79 -56.13 101.45
N THR A 813 26.69 -57.10 101.36
CA THR A 813 26.44 -58.52 101.60
C THR A 813 27.59 -59.07 102.44
N LEU A 814 27.25 -59.53 103.64
CA LEU A 814 28.16 -60.14 104.60
C LEU A 814 28.04 -61.66 104.49
N THR A 815 29.16 -62.37 104.37
CA THR A 815 29.21 -63.83 104.20
C THR A 815 30.15 -64.47 105.23
N ALA A 816 29.69 -65.55 105.84
CA ALA A 816 30.40 -66.38 106.80
C ALA A 816 30.50 -67.82 106.26
N ASN A 817 31.69 -68.23 105.84
CA ASN A 817 31.99 -69.55 105.30
C ASN A 817 32.82 -70.38 106.29
N TYR A 818 32.64 -71.70 106.29
CA TYR A 818 33.22 -72.60 107.29
C TYR A 818 33.91 -73.78 106.60
N VAL A 819 35.19 -74.00 106.89
CA VAL A 819 36.02 -75.03 106.25
C VAL A 819 36.71 -75.89 107.30
N GLY A 820 36.48 -77.21 107.27
CA GLY A 820 37.04 -78.17 108.23
C GLY A 820 35.97 -78.99 108.94
N SER A 821 36.22 -79.41 110.17
CA SER A 821 35.34 -80.30 110.95
C SER A 821 34.19 -79.53 111.63
N CYS A 822 33.48 -78.71 110.85
CA CYS A 822 32.52 -77.70 111.29
C CYS A 822 31.11 -78.29 111.55
N PHE A 823 30.97 -79.15 112.56
CA PHE A 823 29.70 -79.86 112.80
C PHE A 823 28.51 -78.91 113.07
N GLY A 824 27.51 -78.93 112.19
CA GLY A 824 26.30 -78.10 112.28
C GLY A 824 26.45 -76.65 111.82
N CYS A 825 27.61 -76.23 111.32
CA CYS A 825 27.80 -74.93 110.69
C CYS A 825 27.59 -75.04 109.17
N ALA A 826 26.86 -74.08 108.60
CA ALA A 826 26.65 -73.94 107.17
C ALA A 826 27.01 -72.53 106.72
N LEU A 827 27.39 -72.37 105.45
CA LEU A 827 27.60 -71.07 104.82
C LEU A 827 26.38 -70.16 105.10
N ARG A 828 26.63 -68.95 105.62
CA ARG A 828 25.60 -67.92 105.82
C ARG A 828 25.96 -66.66 105.07
N THR A 829 24.93 -66.02 104.54
CA THR A 829 25.01 -64.74 103.85
C THR A 829 23.86 -63.87 104.31
N TRP A 830 24.15 -62.61 104.61
CA TRP A 830 23.19 -61.58 104.99
C TRP A 830 23.36 -60.38 104.07
N SER A 831 22.28 -59.93 103.44
CA SER A 831 22.25 -58.57 102.87
C SER A 831 22.05 -57.58 104.01
N VAL A 832 22.88 -56.54 104.06
CA VAL A 832 22.95 -55.56 105.14
C VAL A 832 23.16 -54.17 104.56
N SER A 833 22.59 -53.15 105.21
CA SER A 833 22.88 -51.74 104.94
C SER A 833 23.18 -50.99 106.24
N GLY A 834 23.74 -49.79 106.10
CA GLY A 834 24.13 -48.98 107.23
C GLY A 834 24.17 -47.50 106.93
N THR A 835 23.73 -46.71 107.91
CA THR A 835 23.81 -45.23 107.88
C THR A 835 24.88 -44.76 108.86
N ARG A 836 25.62 -43.71 108.49
CA ARG A 836 26.65 -43.08 109.34
C ARG A 836 25.99 -42.43 110.54
N MET A 837 26.60 -42.59 111.71
CA MET A 837 26.23 -41.87 112.94
C MET A 837 26.97 -40.54 113.07
#